data_AF-A0A9E0DEJ9-F1
#
_entry.id   AF-A0A9E0DEJ9-F1
#
_cell.length_a   1.000
_cell.length_b   1.000
_cell.length_c   1.000
_cell.angle_alpha   90.00
_cell.angle_beta   90.00
_cell.angle_gamma   90.00
#
_symmetry.space_group_name_H-M   'P 1'
#
loop_
_entity.id
_entity.type
_entity.pdbx_description
1 polymer ?
#
loop_
_entity_poly.entity_id
_entity_poly.type
_entity_poly.pdbx_seq_one_letter_code
_entity_poly.pdbx_strand_id
1 'polypeptide(L)'
;MTTKAQTLIFATIFAIFLIASILLTGAMLWGAESPPGEEISPQRDIGAVLDKISGQSIQVNSDQAGLLLAAVASPPPASSPQSAQPLPEGSYVTDFVLDVDAFSFRNYGDSFPEGNLTIAELYEVFGEGVCLQVEGGDCLPTPAAQLWIDQMNNVMGQGHCLGFTVLAYDLFRKNIPMQRFQTPAEVAAGLPQETSVMRTIAQRWSLQTTPELLKASVLGTPREIIIALYALQEPVDLGIFGRKGGGHSMLAYGVENMGQGIYHILVYDNNWPDQPAFVEVDTTKNSWTYALSGENPAEVPAIWEGDADTRTLIFIPLSAYDQPVTCPFCPDLASAATKTAGLALFQPATDAAHYVTVAMQGEEGHLQVSTPGGERLGTFGDGFVNEIAGALAIQPRSALYNNGEPILFLPTEQEFSVQVALREGVVNGATSLRIFGPKIAVAFDNLTITPGQPDQFTLSPDGQQIGYTARGDQSPTVQLVFADGDASYMAVLSGMAVSDGQTVQLGVDAASGGLSVESRGGDAQPITLVLSKIEGGTGSQFASNNLSLPSNGVAILAVQGWQDTASLTITVDEDGDGAVDKTDALADQPLTDLLDTQSSPDELRGLLGEMAVYLQPEEAAGIQQALLDALADGPLGGSQAGQLLFDLGHLGMNTQELAGFVQVANLPVAQSAELIFNLFVDEGQRSEIITTVFQIEAEKSALAGHLANLEAARTLVSDFEFTQQPASGFDSFIASQDVAPAVRAMLVALPNSPNREGSDTVTVAANPINDPSANASASATATPTNIPTATRTSTPVPPTTTIPTATRTNTPVPPTNTPIPTAMRTNTPVPPTTTPIPTATRTSTPVPTTTRTNTPVPPTAI
;
A
#
# COMPACT_ATOMS: atom_id res chain seq x y z
N MET A 1 5.02 -20.90 -73.21
CA MET A 1 6.06 -21.81 -72.67
C MET A 1 6.24 -21.56 -71.17
N THR A 2 5.21 -21.79 -70.35
CA THR A 2 5.22 -21.31 -68.95
C THR A 2 4.65 -22.29 -67.93
N THR A 3 4.16 -23.47 -68.35
CA THR A 3 3.64 -24.48 -67.43
C THR A 3 4.67 -25.55 -67.01
N LYS A 4 5.77 -25.73 -67.75
CA LYS A 4 6.86 -26.66 -67.35
C LYS A 4 7.86 -26.07 -66.35
N ALA A 5 8.00 -24.74 -66.29
CA ALA A 5 8.93 -24.08 -65.37
C ALA A 5 8.35 -24.01 -63.94
N GLN A 6 7.05 -23.78 -63.78
CA GLN A 6 6.42 -23.71 -62.45
C GLN A 6 6.36 -25.06 -61.74
N THR A 7 6.14 -26.17 -62.47
CA THR A 7 6.15 -27.51 -61.88
C THR A 7 7.56 -27.93 -61.43
N LEU A 8 8.61 -27.49 -62.14
CA LEU A 8 9.99 -27.79 -61.76
C LEU A 8 10.41 -26.99 -60.52
N ILE A 9 9.97 -25.73 -60.40
CA ILE A 9 10.24 -24.89 -59.22
C ILE A 9 9.54 -25.45 -57.97
N PHE A 10 8.26 -25.83 -58.08
CA PHE A 10 7.54 -26.42 -56.96
C PHE A 10 8.10 -27.78 -56.53
N ALA A 11 8.48 -28.65 -57.47
CA ALA A 11 9.11 -29.92 -57.14
C ALA A 11 10.49 -29.75 -56.47
N THR A 12 11.23 -28.71 -56.86
CA THR A 12 12.55 -28.41 -56.27
C THR A 12 12.41 -27.83 -54.86
N ILE A 13 11.45 -26.92 -54.64
CA ILE A 13 11.17 -26.36 -53.30
C ILE A 13 10.65 -27.45 -52.35
N PHE A 14 9.79 -28.35 -52.83
CA PHE A 14 9.27 -29.45 -52.03
C PHE A 14 10.36 -30.48 -51.69
N ALA A 15 11.27 -30.78 -52.63
CA ALA A 15 12.42 -31.64 -52.36
C ALA A 15 13.42 -31.01 -51.36
N ILE A 16 13.63 -29.69 -51.42
CA ILE A 16 14.48 -28.97 -50.46
C ILE A 16 13.85 -29.00 -49.06
N PHE A 17 12.53 -28.81 -48.94
CA PHE A 17 11.82 -28.93 -47.66
C PHE A 17 11.89 -30.35 -47.09
N LEU A 18 11.72 -31.38 -47.93
CA LEU A 18 11.80 -32.76 -47.47
C LEU A 18 13.22 -33.14 -47.01
N ILE A 19 14.27 -32.65 -47.70
CA ILE A 19 15.67 -32.87 -47.31
C ILE A 19 16.01 -32.09 -46.04
N ALA A 20 15.50 -30.86 -45.87
CA ALA A 20 15.67 -30.09 -44.64
C ALA A 20 14.99 -30.76 -43.43
N SER A 21 13.78 -31.30 -43.61
CA SER A 21 13.08 -32.04 -42.54
C SER A 21 13.73 -33.38 -42.20
N ILE A 22 14.35 -34.07 -43.17
CA ILE A 22 15.11 -35.32 -42.93
C ILE A 22 16.46 -35.02 -42.24
N LEU A 23 17.11 -33.89 -42.54
CA LEU A 23 18.33 -33.47 -41.86
C LEU A 23 18.05 -32.98 -40.42
N LEU A 24 16.91 -32.32 -40.18
CA LEU A 24 16.49 -31.90 -38.84
C LEU A 24 16.10 -33.09 -37.94
N THR A 25 15.51 -34.14 -38.52
CA THR A 25 15.16 -35.36 -37.76
C THR A 25 16.34 -36.33 -37.61
N GLY A 26 17.32 -36.31 -38.51
CA GLY A 26 18.55 -37.10 -38.42
C GLY A 26 19.57 -36.59 -37.41
N ALA A 27 19.56 -35.29 -37.09
CA ALA A 27 20.47 -34.68 -36.11
C ALA A 27 20.08 -34.95 -34.63
N MET A 28 18.88 -35.46 -34.37
CA MET A 28 18.40 -35.77 -33.01
C MET A 28 18.79 -37.17 -32.49
N LEU A 29 19.50 -37.99 -33.27
CA LEU A 29 19.74 -39.40 -32.90
C LEU A 29 21.20 -39.81 -32.68
N TRP A 30 22.20 -38.97 -32.94
CA TRP A 30 23.62 -39.33 -32.74
C TRP A 30 24.34 -38.28 -31.90
N GLY A 31 24.73 -38.67 -30.68
CA GLY A 31 25.47 -37.84 -29.74
C GLY A 31 26.89 -37.51 -30.23
N ALA A 32 27.27 -36.25 -30.04
CA ALA A 32 28.65 -35.79 -30.13
C ALA A 32 28.95 -34.95 -28.88
N GLU A 33 29.99 -35.37 -28.14
CA GLU A 33 30.56 -34.65 -26.99
C GLU A 33 31.14 -33.30 -27.44
N SER A 34 30.82 -32.23 -26.72
CA SER A 34 31.42 -30.90 -26.85
C SER A 34 32.42 -30.62 -25.70
N PRO A 35 33.57 -29.97 -25.96
CA PRO A 35 34.55 -29.57 -24.94
C PRO A 35 34.17 -28.24 -24.25
N PRO A 36 34.82 -27.88 -23.12
CA PRO A 36 34.29 -26.92 -22.16
C PRO A 36 34.62 -25.47 -22.52
N GLY A 37 33.61 -24.59 -22.44
CA GLY A 37 33.72 -23.14 -22.51
C GLY A 37 32.40 -22.51 -22.08
N GLU A 38 32.47 -21.61 -21.11
CA GLU A 38 31.40 -20.92 -20.38
C GLU A 38 30.14 -20.55 -21.20
N GLU A 39 28.99 -21.05 -20.74
CA GLU A 39 27.68 -20.43 -20.93
C GLU A 39 27.04 -20.17 -19.55
N ILE A 40 26.55 -18.95 -19.36
CA ILE A 40 25.94 -18.46 -18.14
C ILE A 40 24.45 -18.84 -18.16
N SER A 41 24.05 -19.59 -17.14
CA SER A 41 22.71 -19.82 -16.56
C SER A 41 21.56 -20.36 -17.44
N PRO A 42 21.18 -21.64 -17.28
CA PRO A 42 19.80 -22.07 -17.30
C PRO A 42 19.28 -22.22 -15.85
N GLN A 43 18.03 -21.80 -15.63
CA GLN A 43 17.21 -22.10 -14.45
C GLN A 43 17.65 -23.42 -13.79
N ARG A 44 18.25 -23.33 -12.59
CA ARG A 44 18.38 -24.49 -11.72
C ARG A 44 16.97 -24.84 -11.31
N ASP A 45 16.43 -25.90 -11.89
CA ASP A 45 15.24 -26.57 -11.38
C ASP A 45 15.57 -27.03 -9.95
N ILE A 46 15.23 -26.17 -8.98
CA ILE A 46 15.50 -26.38 -7.55
C ILE A 46 14.80 -27.66 -7.08
N GLY A 47 13.63 -27.99 -7.66
CA GLY A 47 12.96 -29.27 -7.46
C GLY A 47 13.84 -30.44 -7.93
N ALA A 48 14.42 -30.37 -9.12
CA ALA A 48 15.35 -31.39 -9.61
C ALA A 48 16.67 -31.44 -8.85
N VAL A 49 17.17 -30.32 -8.31
CA VAL A 49 18.37 -30.31 -7.44
C VAL A 49 18.07 -30.98 -6.11
N LEU A 50 16.91 -30.68 -5.52
CA LEU A 50 16.44 -31.26 -4.25
C LEU A 50 16.06 -32.74 -4.40
N ASP A 51 15.45 -33.15 -5.52
CA ASP A 51 15.10 -34.55 -5.83
C ASP A 51 16.34 -35.43 -6.08
N LYS A 52 17.38 -34.86 -6.69
CA LYS A 52 18.62 -35.58 -7.00
C LYS A 52 19.53 -35.78 -5.78
N ILE A 53 19.36 -34.96 -4.74
CA ILE A 53 20.16 -34.99 -3.51
C ILE A 53 19.45 -35.79 -2.40
N SER A 54 18.12 -35.69 -2.28
CA SER A 54 17.37 -36.31 -1.18
C SER A 54 17.03 -37.79 -1.40
N GLY A 55 17.15 -38.32 -2.63
CA GLY A 55 16.82 -39.71 -2.96
C GLY A 55 15.34 -40.07 -2.77
N GLN A 56 14.50 -39.06 -2.51
CA GLN A 56 13.05 -39.11 -2.38
C GLN A 56 12.50 -37.87 -3.10
N SER A 57 11.31 -37.95 -3.67
CA SER A 57 10.64 -36.74 -4.12
C SER A 57 10.46 -35.82 -2.91
N ILE A 58 11.20 -34.71 -2.83
CA ILE A 58 10.76 -33.62 -1.96
C ILE A 58 9.53 -33.10 -2.69
N GLN A 59 8.35 -33.46 -2.19
CA GLN A 59 7.09 -33.11 -2.81
C GLN A 59 6.99 -31.57 -2.79
N VAL A 60 7.41 -30.93 -3.87
CA VAL A 60 6.98 -29.58 -4.24
C VAL A 60 5.51 -29.73 -4.62
N ASN A 61 4.67 -29.97 -3.62
CA ASN A 61 3.26 -30.19 -3.85
C ASN A 61 2.61 -28.83 -4.07
N SER A 62 1.90 -28.69 -5.18
CA SER A 62 1.03 -27.53 -5.48
C SER A 62 0.01 -27.26 -4.37
N ASP A 63 -0.22 -28.23 -3.47
CA ASP A 63 -1.12 -28.13 -2.32
C ASP A 63 -0.47 -27.47 -1.08
N GLN A 64 0.83 -27.12 -1.09
CA GLN A 64 1.53 -26.56 0.09
C GLN A 64 1.57 -25.03 0.17
N ALA A 65 1.07 -24.29 -0.81
CA ALA A 65 0.93 -22.84 -0.68
C ALA A 65 0.02 -22.45 0.50
N GLY A 66 -0.82 -23.38 0.99
CA GLY A 66 -1.66 -23.22 2.18
C GLY A 66 -0.92 -23.20 3.52
N LEU A 67 0.40 -23.48 3.54
CA LEU A 67 1.20 -23.70 4.76
C LEU A 67 1.96 -22.50 5.31
N LEU A 68 1.83 -21.28 4.78
CA LEU A 68 2.39 -20.11 5.48
C LEU A 68 1.73 -19.85 6.85
N LEU A 69 0.62 -20.55 7.15
CA LEU A 69 0.10 -20.79 8.51
C LEU A 69 -0.55 -22.18 8.76
N ALA A 70 -0.73 -23.07 7.76
CA ALA A 70 -1.43 -24.35 7.99
C ALA A 70 -0.69 -25.38 8.87
N ALA A 71 0.44 -25.04 9.48
CA ALA A 71 1.17 -25.92 10.38
C ALA A 71 0.95 -25.64 11.88
N VAL A 72 -0.08 -24.88 12.26
CA VAL A 72 -0.50 -24.81 13.66
C VAL A 72 -1.70 -25.71 13.97
N ALA A 73 -2.34 -26.34 12.97
CA ALA A 73 -3.64 -27.00 13.18
C ALA A 73 -3.70 -28.53 13.01
N SER A 74 -2.72 -29.22 12.44
CA SER A 74 -2.72 -30.70 12.43
C SER A 74 -1.34 -31.29 12.13
N PRO A 75 -0.87 -32.28 12.92
CA PRO A 75 0.31 -33.02 12.55
C PRO A 75 0.01 -33.78 11.24
N PRO A 76 0.91 -33.79 10.25
CA PRO A 76 0.78 -34.72 9.14
C PRO A 76 0.71 -36.16 9.69
N PRO A 77 0.03 -37.10 9.01
CA PRO A 77 0.08 -38.50 9.41
C PRO A 77 1.55 -38.90 9.56
N ALA A 78 1.90 -39.42 10.74
CA ALA A 78 3.27 -39.75 11.12
C ALA A 78 4.01 -40.35 9.92
N SER A 79 4.95 -39.58 9.36
CA SER A 79 5.80 -40.10 8.31
C SER A 79 6.51 -41.32 8.89
N SER A 80 6.51 -42.41 8.12
CA SER A 80 7.30 -43.59 8.45
C SER A 80 8.71 -43.13 8.81
N PRO A 81 9.38 -43.69 9.84
CA PRO A 81 10.67 -43.20 10.31
C PRO A 81 11.65 -43.14 9.13
N GLN A 82 11.80 -41.93 8.59
CA GLN A 82 12.66 -41.63 7.47
C GLN A 82 14.07 -41.84 8.01
N SER A 83 14.87 -42.68 7.35
CA SER A 83 16.26 -42.87 7.75
C SER A 83 16.92 -41.49 7.80
N ALA A 84 17.32 -41.03 8.99
CA ALA A 84 17.78 -39.67 9.20
C ALA A 84 18.93 -39.36 8.23
N GLN A 85 18.66 -38.49 7.25
CA GLN A 85 19.69 -37.92 6.38
C GLN A 85 20.83 -37.41 7.28
N PRO A 86 22.10 -37.75 6.97
CA PRO A 86 23.23 -37.31 7.77
C PRO A 86 23.29 -35.78 7.78
N LEU A 87 23.56 -35.19 8.94
CA LEU A 87 23.72 -33.74 9.03
C LEU A 87 25.01 -33.33 8.30
N PRO A 88 25.01 -32.18 7.60
CA PRO A 88 26.21 -31.61 7.02
C PRO A 88 27.29 -31.35 8.08
N GLU A 89 28.56 -31.59 7.74
CA GLU A 89 29.72 -31.24 8.57
C GLU A 89 30.30 -29.88 8.15
N GLY A 90 30.91 -29.16 9.10
CA GLY A 90 31.55 -27.85 8.86
C GLY A 90 30.58 -26.69 8.95
N SER A 91 31.04 -25.48 8.60
CA SER A 91 30.27 -24.23 8.53
C SER A 91 30.42 -23.62 7.14
N TYR A 92 29.47 -22.79 6.71
CA TYR A 92 29.62 -21.98 5.50
C TYR A 92 29.15 -20.55 5.74
N VAL A 93 29.78 -19.59 5.06
CA VAL A 93 29.38 -18.19 5.01
C VAL A 93 29.51 -17.75 3.55
N THR A 94 28.54 -16.99 3.08
CA THR A 94 28.54 -16.41 1.72
C THR A 94 29.42 -15.16 1.66
N ASP A 95 29.53 -14.55 0.48
CA ASP A 95 30.29 -13.31 0.30
C ASP A 95 29.52 -12.04 0.74
N PHE A 96 28.33 -12.16 1.33
CA PHE A 96 27.55 -11.03 1.83
C PHE A 96 28.17 -10.50 3.13
N VAL A 97 28.48 -9.20 3.16
CA VAL A 97 29.23 -8.55 4.24
C VAL A 97 28.34 -7.50 4.92
N LEU A 98 28.05 -7.67 6.22
CA LEU A 98 27.09 -6.84 6.96
C LEU A 98 27.38 -5.33 6.91
N ASP A 99 28.63 -4.90 7.13
CA ASP A 99 29.00 -3.47 7.16
C ASP A 99 29.10 -2.82 5.77
N VAL A 100 28.77 -3.57 4.71
CA VAL A 100 28.82 -3.12 3.31
C VAL A 100 27.46 -3.30 2.63
N ASP A 101 26.94 -4.52 2.67
CA ASP A 101 25.80 -4.98 1.87
C ASP A 101 24.46 -4.87 2.61
N ALA A 102 24.46 -4.61 3.92
CA ALA A 102 23.24 -4.38 4.70
C ALA A 102 22.94 -2.88 4.88
N PHE A 103 21.67 -2.51 5.07
CA PHE A 103 21.32 -1.13 5.41
C PHE A 103 21.72 -0.82 6.85
N SER A 104 22.15 0.42 7.11
CA SER A 104 22.48 0.90 8.45
C SER A 104 21.33 1.61 9.16
N PHE A 105 20.20 1.83 8.48
CA PHE A 105 18.97 2.31 9.13
C PHE A 105 18.01 1.14 9.37
N ARG A 106 17.21 1.27 10.42
CA ARG A 106 16.31 0.22 10.88
C ARG A 106 15.03 0.22 10.04
N ASN A 107 14.37 -0.93 10.01
CA ASN A 107 12.99 -1.09 9.55
C ASN A 107 12.02 -0.11 10.23
N TYR A 108 10.88 0.19 9.59
CA TYR A 108 9.95 1.22 10.04
C TYR A 108 8.49 0.84 9.73
N GLY A 109 7.55 1.33 10.53
CA GLY A 109 6.11 1.17 10.30
C GLY A 109 5.48 2.32 9.51
N ASP A 110 4.27 2.69 9.88
CA ASP A 110 3.42 3.68 9.20
C ASP A 110 3.88 5.14 9.35
N SER A 111 4.89 5.38 10.20
CA SER A 111 5.45 6.72 10.43
C SER A 111 5.98 7.38 9.15
N PHE A 112 6.24 6.63 8.06
CA PHE A 112 6.85 7.11 6.81
C PHE A 112 6.00 6.93 5.54
N PRO A 113 4.83 7.60 5.44
CA PRO A 113 3.91 7.37 4.33
C PRO A 113 4.43 7.85 2.97
N GLU A 114 5.41 8.77 2.90
CA GLU A 114 6.11 9.09 1.64
C GLU A 114 6.80 7.87 1.01
N GLY A 115 7.18 6.90 1.84
CA GLY A 115 7.83 5.65 1.45
C GLY A 115 6.89 4.56 0.98
N ASN A 116 5.58 4.77 1.08
CA ASN A 116 4.56 3.81 0.67
C ASN A 116 4.60 3.52 -0.84
N LEU A 117 4.03 2.37 -1.23
CA LEU A 117 3.81 2.02 -2.63
C LEU A 117 2.99 3.08 -3.33
N THR A 118 3.40 3.44 -4.54
CA THR A 118 2.59 4.21 -5.48
C THR A 118 2.36 3.41 -6.75
N ILE A 119 1.55 3.96 -7.67
CA ILE A 119 1.32 3.34 -8.97
C ILE A 119 2.62 3.16 -9.78
N ALA A 120 3.63 4.00 -9.56
CA ALA A 120 4.93 3.87 -10.24
C ALA A 120 5.62 2.56 -9.87
N GLU A 121 5.67 2.22 -8.58
CA GLU A 121 6.28 0.98 -8.10
C GLU A 121 5.51 -0.26 -8.56
N LEU A 122 4.17 -0.22 -8.57
CA LEU A 122 3.34 -1.31 -9.10
C LEU A 122 3.53 -1.52 -10.60
N TYR A 123 3.58 -0.42 -11.37
CA TYR A 123 3.78 -0.49 -12.82
C TYR A 123 5.13 -1.12 -13.18
N GLU A 124 6.18 -0.85 -12.41
CA GLU A 124 7.48 -1.50 -12.59
C GLU A 124 7.43 -3.02 -12.36
N VAL A 125 6.57 -3.51 -11.45
CA VAL A 125 6.45 -4.93 -11.10
C VAL A 125 5.50 -5.68 -12.03
N PHE A 126 4.31 -5.11 -12.25
CA PHE A 126 3.19 -5.79 -12.92
C PHE A 126 2.93 -5.31 -14.36
N GLY A 127 3.59 -4.23 -14.79
CA GLY A 127 3.47 -3.68 -16.15
C GLY A 127 2.12 -3.01 -16.45
N GLU A 128 1.76 -2.91 -17.73
CA GLU A 128 0.57 -2.17 -18.19
C GLU A 128 -0.76 -2.65 -17.60
N GLY A 129 -0.83 -3.87 -17.05
CA GLY A 129 -2.06 -4.44 -16.47
C GLY A 129 -2.62 -3.65 -15.29
N VAL A 130 -1.81 -2.82 -14.63
CA VAL A 130 -2.27 -1.96 -13.52
C VAL A 130 -2.73 -0.58 -13.98
N CYS A 131 -2.58 -0.24 -15.26
CA CYS A 131 -2.91 1.07 -15.82
C CYS A 131 -4.18 1.01 -16.68
N LEU A 132 -5.04 2.03 -16.57
CA LEU A 132 -6.07 2.30 -17.57
C LEU A 132 -5.48 2.89 -18.84
N GLN A 133 -4.49 3.77 -18.66
CA GLN A 133 -3.78 4.45 -19.72
C GLN A 133 -2.38 4.79 -19.25
N VAL A 134 -1.45 4.77 -20.20
CA VAL A 134 -0.10 5.33 -20.03
C VAL A 134 0.02 6.53 -20.96
N GLU A 135 0.21 7.73 -20.40
CA GLU A 135 0.40 8.96 -21.17
C GLU A 135 1.70 9.64 -20.75
N GLY A 136 2.59 9.94 -21.71
CA GLY A 136 3.88 10.57 -21.39
C GLY A 136 4.84 9.71 -20.55
N GLY A 137 4.47 8.47 -20.20
CA GLY A 137 5.16 7.61 -19.25
C GLY A 137 4.46 7.50 -17.89
N ASP A 138 3.41 8.30 -17.66
CA ASP A 138 2.63 8.31 -16.43
C ASP A 138 1.47 7.32 -16.54
N CYS A 139 1.37 6.43 -15.55
CA CYS A 139 0.33 5.41 -15.46
C CYS A 139 -0.87 5.96 -14.66
N LEU A 140 -2.03 6.07 -15.31
CA LEU A 140 -3.29 6.26 -14.58
C LEU A 140 -3.74 4.89 -14.04
N PRO A 141 -3.78 4.66 -12.71
CA PRO A 141 -4.08 3.35 -12.14
C PRO A 141 -5.50 2.88 -12.49
N THR A 142 -5.70 1.58 -12.66
CA THR A 142 -7.03 1.00 -12.55
C THR A 142 -7.57 1.17 -11.11
N PRO A 143 -8.88 1.36 -10.90
CA PRO A 143 -9.46 1.43 -9.56
C PRO A 143 -9.09 0.23 -8.67
N ALA A 144 -8.97 -0.96 -9.26
CA ALA A 144 -8.53 -2.16 -8.55
C ALA A 144 -7.06 -2.07 -8.10
N ALA A 145 -6.18 -1.52 -8.94
CA ALA A 145 -4.80 -1.26 -8.56
C ALA A 145 -4.71 -0.22 -7.44
N GLN A 146 -5.50 0.85 -7.50
CA GLN A 146 -5.52 1.88 -6.47
C GLN A 146 -5.99 1.32 -5.12
N LEU A 147 -7.04 0.50 -5.11
CA LEU A 147 -7.50 -0.18 -3.90
C LEU A 147 -6.48 -1.19 -3.36
N TRP A 148 -5.75 -1.87 -4.24
CA TRP A 148 -4.70 -2.81 -3.83
C TRP A 148 -3.48 -2.09 -3.25
N ILE A 149 -3.10 -0.92 -3.78
CA ILE A 149 -2.06 -0.05 -3.21
C ILE A 149 -2.42 0.32 -1.79
N ASP A 150 -3.65 0.82 -1.56
CA ASP A 150 -4.14 1.16 -0.22
C ASP A 150 -4.02 -0.05 0.72
N GLN A 151 -4.56 -1.20 0.33
CA GLN A 151 -4.50 -2.42 1.14
C GLN A 151 -3.06 -2.80 1.49
N MET A 152 -2.15 -2.83 0.53
CA MET A 152 -0.77 -3.29 0.78
C MET A 152 0.01 -2.30 1.63
N ASN A 153 -0.20 -1.00 1.45
CA ASN A 153 0.38 0.03 2.32
C ASN A 153 -0.14 -0.10 3.76
N ASN A 154 -1.44 -0.37 3.93
CA ASN A 154 -2.03 -0.60 5.25
C ASN A 154 -1.44 -1.85 5.94
N VAL A 155 -1.22 -2.96 5.21
CA VAL A 155 -0.56 -4.15 5.79
C VAL A 155 0.90 -3.87 6.15
N MET A 156 1.59 -3.13 5.28
CA MET A 156 3.00 -2.80 5.44
C MET A 156 3.27 -1.73 6.49
N GLY A 157 2.24 -1.02 6.97
CA GLY A 157 2.33 -0.12 8.12
C GLY A 157 2.83 -0.81 9.41
N GLN A 158 2.79 -2.14 9.49
CA GLN A 158 3.38 -2.90 10.61
C GLN A 158 4.90 -3.08 10.49
N GLY A 159 5.46 -2.87 9.30
CA GLY A 159 6.88 -2.96 9.01
C GLY A 159 7.19 -3.56 7.62
N HIS A 160 8.41 -3.33 7.18
CA HIS A 160 8.86 -3.58 5.81
C HIS A 160 9.91 -4.70 5.70
N CYS A 161 10.03 -5.61 6.68
CA CYS A 161 11.18 -6.52 6.84
C CYS A 161 11.59 -7.23 5.55
N LEU A 162 10.62 -7.79 4.82
CA LEU A 162 10.91 -8.49 3.57
C LEU A 162 11.52 -7.57 2.50
N GLY A 163 11.00 -6.35 2.37
CA GLY A 163 11.50 -5.36 1.42
C GLY A 163 12.99 -5.06 1.64
N PHE A 164 13.41 -4.93 2.90
CA PHE A 164 14.82 -4.78 3.27
C PHE A 164 15.65 -5.99 2.86
N THR A 165 15.20 -7.19 3.18
CA THR A 165 15.89 -8.45 2.85
C THR A 165 16.14 -8.59 1.35
N VAL A 166 15.10 -8.35 0.54
CA VAL A 166 15.19 -8.50 -0.92
C VAL A 166 16.02 -7.38 -1.53
N LEU A 167 15.83 -6.13 -1.08
CA LEU A 167 16.59 -5.01 -1.64
C LEU A 167 18.09 -5.09 -1.29
N ALA A 168 18.44 -5.49 -0.06
CA ALA A 168 19.84 -5.70 0.32
C ALA A 168 20.51 -6.74 -0.59
N TYR A 169 19.79 -7.83 -0.92
CA TYR A 169 20.26 -8.82 -1.88
C TYR A 169 20.40 -8.27 -3.30
N ASP A 170 19.42 -7.51 -3.78
CA ASP A 170 19.45 -6.89 -5.11
C ASP A 170 20.66 -5.96 -5.27
N LEU A 171 21.04 -5.22 -4.22
CA LEU A 171 22.22 -4.36 -4.22
C LEU A 171 23.52 -5.17 -4.16
N PHE A 172 23.59 -6.18 -3.31
CA PHE A 172 24.72 -7.12 -3.24
C PHE A 172 24.99 -7.79 -4.59
N ARG A 173 23.94 -8.24 -5.28
CA ARG A 173 24.03 -8.85 -6.62
C ARG A 173 24.17 -7.84 -7.76
N LYS A 174 23.98 -6.56 -7.48
CA LYS A 174 23.96 -5.46 -8.46
C LYS A 174 22.84 -5.60 -9.50
N ASN A 175 21.74 -6.23 -9.10
CA ASN A 175 20.50 -6.29 -9.86
C ASN A 175 19.86 -4.90 -9.98
N ILE A 176 20.02 -4.07 -8.94
CA ILE A 176 19.61 -2.66 -8.93
C ILE A 176 20.86 -1.77 -8.86
N PRO A 177 21.02 -0.80 -9.78
CA PRO A 177 22.14 0.14 -9.73
C PRO A 177 21.93 1.21 -8.65
N MET A 178 22.98 1.50 -7.86
CA MET A 178 22.98 2.53 -6.82
C MET A 178 22.53 3.92 -7.31
N GLN A 179 22.78 4.23 -8.59
CA GLN A 179 22.38 5.51 -9.21
C GLN A 179 20.87 5.74 -9.18
N ARG A 180 20.06 4.68 -9.05
CA ARG A 180 18.60 4.77 -8.93
C ARG A 180 18.19 5.66 -7.75
N PHE A 181 18.92 5.61 -6.64
CA PHE A 181 18.55 6.34 -5.42
C PHE A 181 19.02 7.80 -5.40
N GLN A 182 19.82 8.21 -6.39
CA GLN A 182 20.31 9.59 -6.54
C GLN A 182 21.10 10.09 -5.31
N THR A 183 21.73 9.18 -4.57
CA THR A 183 22.57 9.50 -3.41
C THR A 183 24.06 9.33 -3.75
N PRO A 184 24.99 9.88 -2.95
CA PRO A 184 26.42 9.64 -3.12
C PRO A 184 26.88 8.27 -2.59
N ALA A 185 25.96 7.44 -2.07
CA ALA A 185 26.30 6.14 -1.51
C ALA A 185 26.81 5.17 -2.60
N GLU A 186 27.82 4.38 -2.26
CA GLU A 186 28.38 3.36 -3.16
C GLU A 186 27.96 1.93 -2.76
N VAL A 187 27.47 1.76 -1.53
CA VAL A 187 27.11 0.47 -0.91
C VAL A 187 25.83 0.65 -0.09
N ALA A 188 25.14 -0.45 0.24
CA ALA A 188 23.85 -0.42 0.93
C ALA A 188 23.94 0.24 2.32
N ALA A 189 25.04 -0.01 3.06
CA ALA A 189 25.28 0.60 4.37
C ALA A 189 25.35 2.14 4.32
N GLY A 190 25.67 2.72 3.16
CA GLY A 190 25.70 4.16 2.96
C GLY A 190 24.36 4.77 2.54
N LEU A 191 23.33 3.98 2.26
CA LEU A 191 22.04 4.50 1.80
C LEU A 191 21.27 5.14 2.97
N PRO A 192 20.85 6.41 2.83
CA PRO A 192 19.94 7.03 3.79
C PRO A 192 18.51 6.51 3.65
N GLN A 193 17.72 6.66 4.71
CA GLN A 193 16.27 6.40 4.71
C GLN A 193 15.53 7.50 3.94
N GLU A 194 15.65 7.49 2.62
CA GLU A 194 15.03 8.47 1.72
C GLU A 194 13.87 7.84 0.94
N THR A 195 12.96 8.68 0.43
CA THR A 195 11.74 8.27 -0.29
C THR A 195 12.01 7.22 -1.37
N SER A 196 13.05 7.40 -2.21
CA SER A 196 13.35 6.47 -3.31
C SER A 196 13.81 5.08 -2.82
N VAL A 197 14.53 5.03 -1.69
CA VAL A 197 14.95 3.79 -1.04
C VAL A 197 13.73 3.12 -0.40
N MET A 198 12.95 3.88 0.38
CA MET A 198 11.76 3.38 1.07
C MET A 198 10.71 2.83 0.10
N ARG A 199 10.45 3.51 -1.02
CA ARG A 199 9.52 3.01 -2.05
C ARG A 199 10.01 1.75 -2.73
N THR A 200 11.31 1.61 -2.94
CA THR A 200 11.88 0.37 -3.50
C THR A 200 11.78 -0.78 -2.48
N ILE A 201 11.98 -0.50 -1.19
CA ILE A 201 11.72 -1.45 -0.10
C ILE A 201 10.26 -1.88 -0.12
N ALA A 202 9.32 -0.92 -0.18
CA ALA A 202 7.89 -1.19 -0.22
C ALA A 202 7.49 -2.04 -1.44
N GLN A 203 8.04 -1.72 -2.63
CA GLN A 203 7.87 -2.51 -3.85
C GLN A 203 8.28 -3.97 -3.64
N ARG A 204 9.48 -4.21 -3.11
CA ARG A 204 9.99 -5.57 -2.87
C ARG A 204 9.21 -6.30 -1.80
N TRP A 205 8.76 -5.61 -0.77
CA TRP A 205 7.91 -6.17 0.28
C TRP A 205 6.59 -6.73 -0.30
N SER A 206 6.00 -6.04 -1.28
CA SER A 206 4.71 -6.43 -1.87
C SER A 206 4.73 -7.81 -2.56
N LEU A 207 5.92 -8.26 -2.99
CA LEU A 207 6.07 -9.49 -3.77
C LEU A 207 5.66 -10.75 -3.01
N GLN A 208 5.69 -10.77 -1.67
CA GLN A 208 5.30 -11.96 -0.88
C GLN A 208 3.88 -12.45 -1.09
N THR A 209 3.04 -11.61 -1.69
CA THR A 209 1.64 -11.95 -2.01
C THR A 209 1.49 -12.61 -3.38
N THR A 210 2.59 -12.79 -4.13
CA THR A 210 2.57 -13.35 -5.48
C THR A 210 2.63 -14.89 -5.46
N PRO A 211 1.86 -15.56 -6.33
CA PRO A 211 1.85 -17.03 -6.40
C PRO A 211 3.24 -17.64 -6.64
N GLU A 212 4.09 -16.97 -7.42
CA GLU A 212 5.43 -17.43 -7.76
C GLU A 212 6.32 -17.57 -6.53
N LEU A 213 6.29 -16.59 -5.62
CA LEU A 213 7.09 -16.63 -4.40
C LEU A 213 6.53 -17.59 -3.37
N LEU A 214 5.22 -17.72 -3.28
CA LEU A 214 4.59 -18.74 -2.44
C LEU A 214 5.02 -20.14 -2.87
N LYS A 215 5.06 -20.41 -4.18
CA LYS A 215 5.53 -21.68 -4.74
C LYS A 215 7.03 -21.92 -4.53
N ALA A 216 7.83 -20.86 -4.49
CA ALA A 216 9.27 -20.94 -4.27
C ALA A 216 9.66 -21.17 -2.81
N SER A 217 8.71 -21.10 -1.88
CA SER A 217 8.95 -21.26 -0.44
C SER A 217 9.40 -22.67 -0.09
N VAL A 218 10.51 -22.78 0.65
CA VAL A 218 11.01 -24.04 1.21
C VAL A 218 10.49 -24.18 2.63
N LEU A 219 9.63 -25.19 2.82
CA LEU A 219 9.01 -25.54 4.08
C LEU A 219 9.67 -26.82 4.63
N GLY A 220 9.83 -26.91 5.95
CA GLY A 220 10.50 -28.05 6.57
C GLY A 220 10.47 -27.99 8.10
N THR A 221 10.93 -29.06 8.76
CA THR A 221 11.29 -28.98 10.17
C THR A 221 12.62 -28.23 10.29
N PRO A 222 13.00 -27.72 11.48
CA PRO A 222 14.28 -27.02 11.63
C PRO A 222 15.50 -27.80 11.13
N ARG A 223 15.53 -29.12 11.36
CA ARG A 223 16.54 -30.02 10.78
C ARG A 223 16.54 -30.07 9.26
N GLU A 224 15.37 -30.16 8.62
CA GLU A 224 15.23 -30.21 7.17
C GLU A 224 15.69 -28.89 6.54
N ILE A 225 15.35 -27.76 7.18
CA ILE A 225 15.80 -26.42 6.77
C ILE A 225 17.33 -26.32 6.80
N ILE A 226 17.99 -26.77 7.87
CA ILE A 226 19.47 -26.80 7.91
C ILE A 226 20.03 -27.63 6.75
N ILE A 227 19.51 -28.83 6.49
CA ILE A 227 19.99 -29.66 5.38
C ILE A 227 19.83 -28.94 4.03
N ALA A 228 18.68 -28.30 3.80
CA ALA A 228 18.40 -27.57 2.57
C ALA A 228 19.30 -26.33 2.41
N LEU A 229 19.58 -25.59 3.48
CA LEU A 229 20.52 -24.45 3.48
C LEU A 229 21.93 -24.88 3.09
N TYR A 230 22.43 -25.99 3.63
CA TYR A 230 23.75 -26.55 3.24
C TYR A 230 23.79 -27.08 1.80
N ALA A 231 22.66 -27.51 1.26
CA ALA A 231 22.58 -27.92 -0.14
C ALA A 231 22.63 -26.72 -1.09
N LEU A 232 22.07 -25.58 -0.66
CA LEU A 232 21.99 -24.35 -1.45
C LEU A 232 23.27 -23.50 -1.35
N GLN A 233 23.74 -23.21 -0.14
CA GLN A 233 24.90 -22.35 0.17
C GLN A 233 24.87 -20.95 -0.46
N GLU A 234 23.69 -20.36 -0.59
CA GLU A 234 23.47 -19.00 -1.10
C GLU A 234 22.73 -18.16 -0.05
N PRO A 235 22.75 -16.80 -0.15
CA PRO A 235 21.87 -15.98 0.66
C PRO A 235 20.41 -16.32 0.42
N VAL A 236 19.61 -16.35 1.47
CA VAL A 236 18.16 -16.60 1.39
C VAL A 236 17.37 -15.61 2.20
N ASP A 237 16.11 -15.43 1.82
CA ASP A 237 15.11 -14.77 2.64
C ASP A 237 14.61 -15.79 3.67
N LEU A 238 15.12 -15.67 4.89
CA LEU A 238 14.75 -16.52 6.02
C LEU A 238 13.48 -15.96 6.69
N GLY A 239 12.40 -16.73 6.63
CA GLY A 239 11.15 -16.42 7.32
C GLY A 239 11.08 -17.11 8.67
N ILE A 240 10.85 -16.35 9.73
CA ILE A 240 10.49 -16.87 11.05
C ILE A 240 9.13 -16.34 11.48
N PHE A 241 8.36 -17.17 12.20
CA PHE A 241 7.01 -16.82 12.66
C PHE A 241 6.84 -17.16 14.15
N GLY A 242 6.24 -16.24 14.90
CA GLY A 242 5.96 -16.43 16.30
C GLY A 242 4.78 -17.37 16.52
N ARG A 243 4.79 -18.17 17.60
CA ARG A 243 3.66 -19.07 17.94
C ARG A 243 2.33 -18.32 18.15
N LYS A 244 2.41 -17.05 18.55
CA LYS A 244 1.26 -16.19 18.84
C LYS A 244 0.93 -15.22 17.69
N GLY A 245 1.52 -15.42 16.52
CA GLY A 245 1.40 -14.49 15.38
C GLY A 245 2.68 -13.68 15.14
N GLY A 246 2.61 -12.82 14.13
CA GLY A 246 3.75 -12.08 13.59
C GLY A 246 4.59 -12.90 12.61
N GLY A 247 5.33 -12.20 11.76
CA GLY A 247 6.23 -12.77 10.78
C GLY A 247 7.41 -11.84 10.54
N HIS A 248 8.60 -12.41 10.44
CA HIS A 248 9.83 -11.65 10.17
C HIS A 248 10.57 -12.24 8.99
N SER A 249 11.17 -11.35 8.20
CA SER A 249 12.07 -11.72 7.11
C SER A 249 13.45 -11.15 7.44
N MET A 250 14.45 -12.01 7.35
CA MET A 250 15.86 -11.67 7.52
C MET A 250 16.66 -12.26 6.38
N LEU A 251 17.73 -11.58 5.97
CA LEU A 251 18.66 -12.15 5.00
C LEU A 251 19.61 -13.11 5.72
N ALA A 252 19.45 -14.41 5.51
CA ALA A 252 20.41 -15.40 6.01
C ALA A 252 21.57 -15.55 5.03
N TYR A 253 22.80 -15.40 5.54
CA TYR A 253 24.01 -15.36 4.71
C TYR A 253 25.04 -16.44 5.07
N GLY A 254 24.72 -17.35 6.00
CA GLY A 254 25.60 -18.44 6.37
C GLY A 254 24.98 -19.37 7.42
N VAL A 255 25.62 -20.51 7.65
CA VAL A 255 25.31 -21.42 8.75
C VAL A 255 26.60 -21.89 9.41
N GLU A 256 26.68 -21.69 10.73
CA GLU A 256 27.76 -22.19 11.57
C GLU A 256 27.35 -23.44 12.32
N ASN A 257 28.18 -24.48 12.27
CA ASN A 257 27.99 -25.68 13.07
C ASN A 257 28.71 -25.54 14.41
N MET A 258 27.94 -25.42 15.48
CA MET A 258 28.44 -25.22 16.84
C MET A 258 28.76 -26.55 17.55
N GLY A 259 28.57 -27.68 16.85
CA GLY A 259 28.72 -29.02 17.37
C GLY A 259 27.49 -29.49 18.15
N GLN A 260 27.48 -30.77 18.51
CA GLN A 260 26.40 -31.40 19.31
C GLN A 260 24.98 -31.26 18.70
N GLY A 261 24.89 -31.03 17.40
CA GLY A 261 23.61 -30.84 16.70
C GLY A 261 23.06 -29.41 16.78
N ILE A 262 23.82 -28.45 17.30
CA ILE A 262 23.47 -27.03 17.33
C ILE A 262 24.05 -26.32 16.10
N TYR A 263 23.22 -25.54 15.42
CA TYR A 263 23.60 -24.72 14.28
C TYR A 263 23.14 -23.29 14.49
N HIS A 264 23.95 -22.32 14.07
CA HIS A 264 23.59 -20.91 14.03
C HIS A 264 23.41 -20.49 12.59
N ILE A 265 22.19 -20.13 12.19
CA ILE A 265 21.93 -19.50 10.89
C ILE A 265 22.26 -18.02 11.05
N LEU A 266 23.32 -17.54 10.38
CA LEU A 266 23.77 -16.15 10.46
C LEU A 266 22.83 -15.26 9.64
N VAL A 267 22.35 -14.17 10.23
CA VAL A 267 21.34 -13.30 9.61
C VAL A 267 21.69 -11.81 9.71
N TYR A 268 21.35 -11.07 8.66
CA TYR A 268 21.12 -9.63 8.73
C TYR A 268 19.68 -9.40 9.19
N ASP A 269 19.50 -8.86 10.40
CA ASP A 269 18.21 -8.44 10.91
C ASP A 269 18.01 -6.93 10.68
N ASN A 270 17.08 -6.59 9.78
CA ASN A 270 16.74 -5.21 9.43
C ASN A 270 16.08 -4.42 10.57
N ASN A 271 15.61 -5.06 11.66
CA ASN A 271 15.13 -4.35 12.86
C ASN A 271 16.28 -3.88 13.78
N TRP A 272 17.44 -4.53 13.68
CA TRP A 272 18.67 -4.24 14.43
C TRP A 272 19.92 -4.31 13.53
N PRO A 273 20.01 -3.40 12.54
CA PRO A 273 21.03 -3.45 11.49
C PRO A 273 22.49 -3.35 12.01
N ASP A 274 22.68 -2.76 13.18
CA ASP A 274 24.01 -2.48 13.74
C ASP A 274 24.67 -3.67 14.45
N GLN A 275 24.00 -4.82 14.51
CA GLN A 275 24.45 -5.97 15.31
C GLN A 275 24.36 -7.28 14.52
N PRO A 276 25.40 -8.13 14.55
CA PRO A 276 25.29 -9.50 14.05
C PRO A 276 24.23 -10.27 14.83
N ALA A 277 23.40 -11.04 14.13
CA ALA A 277 22.37 -11.86 14.73
C ALA A 277 22.40 -13.28 14.15
N PHE A 278 21.82 -14.23 14.88
CA PHE A 278 21.66 -15.61 14.41
C PHE A 278 20.37 -16.25 14.91
N VAL A 279 19.82 -17.18 14.13
CA VAL A 279 18.79 -18.12 14.57
C VAL A 279 19.47 -19.41 15.01
N GLU A 280 19.27 -19.82 16.25
CA GLU A 280 19.82 -21.08 16.76
C GLU A 280 18.87 -22.23 16.42
N VAL A 281 19.42 -23.32 15.87
CA VAL A 281 18.70 -24.53 15.52
C VAL A 281 19.31 -25.73 16.24
N ASP A 282 18.53 -26.37 17.10
CA ASP A 282 18.84 -27.65 17.72
C ASP A 282 18.26 -28.78 16.86
N THR A 283 19.10 -29.41 16.05
CA THR A 283 18.69 -30.51 15.15
C THR A 283 18.46 -31.84 15.87
N THR A 284 18.79 -31.92 17.16
CA THR A 284 18.51 -33.09 18.01
C THR A 284 17.10 -33.00 18.58
N LYS A 285 16.70 -31.82 19.06
CA LYS A 285 15.32 -31.51 19.46
C LYS A 285 14.41 -31.18 18.27
N ASN A 286 15.02 -30.88 17.13
CA ASN A 286 14.36 -30.37 15.93
C ASN A 286 13.57 -29.07 16.21
N SER A 287 14.25 -28.14 16.89
CA SER A 287 13.70 -26.85 17.34
C SER A 287 14.59 -25.69 16.91
N TRP A 288 14.02 -24.48 16.89
CA TRP A 288 14.74 -23.24 16.67
C TRP A 288 14.36 -22.18 17.71
N THR A 289 15.28 -21.27 17.98
CA THR A 289 15.08 -20.12 18.89
C THR A 289 15.72 -18.86 18.30
N TYR A 290 15.12 -17.72 18.62
CA TYR A 290 15.63 -16.40 18.27
C TYR A 290 15.44 -15.42 19.44
N ALA A 291 16.50 -14.72 19.81
CA ALA A 291 16.55 -13.85 20.99
C ALA A 291 16.15 -12.40 20.71
N LEU A 292 15.68 -12.10 19.50
CA LEU A 292 15.52 -10.73 19.01
C LEU A 292 16.82 -9.93 19.23
N SER A 293 16.74 -8.62 19.48
CA SER A 293 17.86 -7.71 19.79
C SER A 293 18.82 -8.15 20.91
N GLY A 294 18.64 -9.31 21.52
CA GLY A 294 19.56 -9.86 22.50
C GLY A 294 20.77 -10.48 21.81
N GLU A 295 21.96 -9.93 22.05
CA GLU A 295 23.25 -10.46 21.56
C GLU A 295 23.51 -11.94 21.93
N ASN A 296 22.75 -12.50 22.90
CA ASN A 296 22.86 -13.91 23.30
C ASN A 296 21.52 -14.48 23.84
N PRO A 297 20.91 -15.47 23.18
CA PRO A 297 19.72 -16.21 23.66
C PRO A 297 19.90 -16.92 25.01
N ALA A 298 21.13 -17.13 25.46
CA ALA A 298 21.43 -17.70 26.78
C ALA A 298 21.37 -16.67 27.93
N GLU A 299 21.30 -15.37 27.62
CA GLU A 299 21.37 -14.27 28.60
C GLU A 299 20.07 -13.43 28.64
N VAL A 300 19.31 -13.42 27.55
CA VAL A 300 17.96 -12.83 27.43
C VAL A 300 16.99 -13.95 27.05
N PRO A 301 15.82 -14.12 27.72
CA PRO A 301 14.88 -15.18 27.36
C PRO A 301 14.55 -15.11 25.87
N ALA A 302 14.81 -16.20 25.13
CA ALA A 302 14.39 -16.30 23.73
C ALA A 302 12.89 -16.04 23.65
N ILE A 303 12.50 -15.02 22.88
CA ILE A 303 11.09 -14.60 22.83
C ILE A 303 10.36 -15.34 21.72
N TRP A 304 11.09 -15.75 20.67
CA TRP A 304 10.55 -16.49 19.53
C TRP A 304 11.19 -17.88 19.45
N GLU A 305 10.34 -18.89 19.32
CA GLU A 305 10.75 -20.29 19.23
C GLU A 305 9.77 -21.11 18.40
N GLY A 306 10.26 -22.20 17.83
CA GLY A 306 9.44 -23.17 17.13
C GLY A 306 10.11 -24.54 17.05
N ASP A 307 9.39 -25.51 16.53
CA ASP A 307 9.82 -26.91 16.46
C ASP A 307 9.31 -27.60 15.19
N ALA A 308 9.54 -28.90 15.11
CA ALA A 308 9.12 -29.73 13.99
C ALA A 308 7.62 -29.72 13.73
N ASP A 309 6.82 -29.51 14.78
CA ASP A 309 5.37 -29.50 14.73
C ASP A 309 4.86 -28.12 14.33
N THR A 310 5.50 -27.03 14.79
CA THR A 310 5.04 -25.66 14.46
C THR A 310 5.31 -25.25 13.01
N ARG A 311 6.37 -25.76 12.37
CA ARG A 311 6.84 -25.38 11.01
C ARG A 311 6.96 -23.87 10.79
N THR A 312 7.39 -23.15 11.82
CA THR A 312 7.51 -21.68 11.81
C THR A 312 8.87 -21.15 11.35
N LEU A 313 9.68 -22.00 10.68
CA LEU A 313 10.96 -21.65 10.09
C LEU A 313 10.94 -22.07 8.61
N ILE A 314 11.07 -21.10 7.72
CA ILE A 314 11.04 -21.29 6.26
C ILE A 314 12.18 -20.51 5.61
N PHE A 315 12.48 -20.78 4.35
CA PHE A 315 13.22 -19.83 3.54
C PHE A 315 12.74 -19.78 2.10
N ILE A 316 13.01 -18.66 1.43
CA ILE A 316 12.84 -18.49 -0.01
C ILE A 316 14.23 -18.21 -0.60
N PRO A 317 14.69 -18.99 -1.61
CA PRO A 317 15.88 -18.64 -2.36
C PRO A 317 15.74 -17.22 -2.93
N LEU A 318 16.69 -16.33 -2.65
CA LEU A 318 16.56 -14.92 -3.04
C LEU A 318 16.54 -14.71 -4.57
N SER A 319 17.09 -15.66 -5.34
CA SER A 319 16.97 -15.70 -6.80
C SER A 319 15.54 -15.90 -7.31
N ALA A 320 14.60 -16.35 -6.47
CA ALA A 320 13.19 -16.43 -6.83
C ALA A 320 12.54 -15.04 -6.98
N TYR A 321 13.15 -13.98 -6.46
CA TYR A 321 12.66 -12.60 -6.61
C TYR A 321 13.09 -11.97 -7.94
N ASP A 322 14.01 -12.60 -8.68
CA ASP A 322 14.51 -12.10 -9.98
C ASP A 322 13.55 -12.38 -11.15
N GLN A 323 12.53 -13.21 -10.92
CA GLN A 323 11.61 -13.64 -11.97
C GLN A 323 10.41 -12.68 -12.08
N PRO A 324 9.81 -12.54 -13.28
CA PRO A 324 8.52 -11.88 -13.42
C PRO A 324 7.45 -12.54 -12.54
N VAL A 325 6.58 -11.72 -11.96
CA VAL A 325 5.49 -12.17 -11.07
C VAL A 325 4.13 -11.85 -11.68
N THR A 326 3.12 -12.63 -11.30
CA THR A 326 1.75 -12.41 -11.77
C THR A 326 1.05 -11.35 -10.92
N CYS A 327 0.31 -10.45 -11.56
CA CYS A 327 -0.54 -9.48 -10.88
C CYS A 327 -1.76 -10.20 -10.27
N PRO A 328 -1.94 -10.18 -8.93
CA PRO A 328 -2.94 -11.02 -8.26
C PRO A 328 -4.38 -10.50 -8.38
N PHE A 329 -4.57 -9.27 -8.86
CA PHE A 329 -5.88 -8.62 -8.99
C PHE A 329 -6.16 -8.11 -10.41
N CYS A 330 -5.20 -8.22 -11.33
CA CYS A 330 -5.40 -7.77 -12.70
C CYS A 330 -6.33 -8.76 -13.42
N PRO A 331 -7.32 -8.27 -14.20
CA PRO A 331 -8.15 -9.16 -15.02
C PRO A 331 -7.28 -9.89 -16.05
N ASP A 332 -7.73 -11.09 -16.49
CA ASP A 332 -7.01 -11.89 -17.49
C ASP A 332 -6.60 -11.03 -18.69
N LEU A 333 -5.29 -10.76 -18.79
CA LEU A 333 -4.66 -9.91 -19.81
C LEU A 333 -4.85 -10.44 -21.25
N ALA A 334 -5.55 -11.56 -21.43
CA ALA A 334 -6.07 -12.01 -22.72
C ALA A 334 -7.04 -10.98 -23.36
N SER A 335 -7.69 -10.13 -22.55
CA SER A 335 -8.69 -9.17 -23.05
C SER A 335 -8.12 -7.77 -23.34
N ALA A 336 -7.05 -7.36 -22.66
CA ALA A 336 -6.43 -6.04 -22.82
C ALA A 336 -5.31 -5.98 -23.88
N ALA A 337 -4.81 -7.14 -24.33
CA ALA A 337 -3.70 -7.25 -25.31
C ALA A 337 -4.08 -6.92 -26.77
N THR A 338 -4.98 -5.96 -27.02
CA THR A 338 -5.36 -5.55 -28.38
C THR A 338 -4.91 -4.14 -28.78
N LYS A 339 -3.96 -3.49 -28.08
CA LYS A 339 -3.51 -2.14 -28.48
C LYS A 339 -2.03 -1.88 -28.72
N THR A 340 -1.12 -2.85 -28.58
CA THR A 340 0.26 -2.67 -29.10
C THR A 340 0.83 -3.95 -29.69
N ALA A 341 0.62 -4.15 -30.99
CA ALA A 341 1.30 -5.19 -31.77
C ALA A 341 2.80 -4.82 -31.87
N GLY A 342 3.63 -5.38 -30.99
CA GLY A 342 5.07 -5.17 -31.11
C GLY A 342 5.99 -5.64 -30.00
N LEU A 343 5.64 -6.59 -29.12
CA LEU A 343 6.58 -7.29 -28.22
C LEU A 343 5.90 -8.50 -27.51
N ALA A 344 5.27 -9.40 -28.28
CA ALA A 344 4.71 -10.63 -27.73
C ALA A 344 5.80 -11.72 -27.61
N LEU A 345 6.45 -11.81 -26.44
CA LEU A 345 7.24 -12.98 -26.02
C LEU A 345 6.91 -13.49 -24.60
N PHE A 346 5.85 -12.97 -23.97
CA PHE A 346 5.39 -13.47 -22.67
C PHE A 346 3.97 -14.00 -22.84
N GLN A 347 3.84 -15.33 -22.92
CA GLN A 347 2.57 -15.98 -22.64
C GLN A 347 2.38 -15.95 -21.11
N PRO A 348 1.24 -15.46 -20.58
CA PRO A 348 0.89 -15.78 -19.20
C PRO A 348 0.64 -17.30 -19.12
N ALA A 349 1.11 -17.91 -18.03
CA ALA A 349 0.75 -19.28 -17.71
C ALA A 349 -0.78 -19.37 -17.62
N THR A 350 -1.38 -20.23 -18.43
CA THR A 350 -2.84 -20.37 -18.58
C THR A 350 -3.55 -21.05 -17.40
N ASP A 351 -2.92 -21.12 -16.23
CA ASP A 351 -3.45 -21.79 -15.03
C ASP A 351 -3.15 -20.97 -13.75
N ALA A 352 -3.14 -19.64 -13.83
CA ALA A 352 -3.15 -18.84 -12.60
C ALA A 352 -4.52 -19.09 -11.93
N ALA A 353 -4.50 -19.81 -10.80
CA ALA A 353 -5.70 -19.95 -9.98
C ALA A 353 -6.16 -18.56 -9.57
N HIS A 354 -7.32 -18.12 -10.09
CA HIS A 354 -7.93 -16.88 -9.63
C HIS A 354 -8.39 -17.10 -8.19
N TYR A 355 -7.87 -16.29 -7.29
CA TYR A 355 -8.22 -16.31 -5.86
C TYR A 355 -9.13 -15.13 -5.55
N VAL A 356 -10.09 -15.33 -4.65
CA VAL A 356 -10.70 -14.24 -3.90
C VAL A 356 -9.75 -13.90 -2.76
N THR A 357 -9.21 -12.68 -2.76
CA THR A 357 -8.32 -12.23 -1.69
C THR A 357 -9.15 -11.52 -0.62
N VAL A 358 -8.94 -11.87 0.64
CA VAL A 358 -9.57 -11.23 1.81
C VAL A 358 -8.48 -10.76 2.75
N ALA A 359 -8.50 -9.47 3.07
CA ALA A 359 -7.55 -8.85 3.99
C ALA A 359 -8.28 -7.94 4.97
N MET A 360 -7.79 -7.90 6.20
CA MET A 360 -8.34 -7.11 7.30
C MET A 360 -7.28 -6.13 7.79
N GLN A 361 -7.73 -4.93 8.13
CA GLN A 361 -6.95 -3.92 8.83
C GLN A 361 -7.44 -3.79 10.27
N GLY A 362 -6.52 -3.56 11.21
CA GLY A 362 -6.81 -3.50 12.64
C GLY A 362 -6.26 -4.72 13.39
N GLU A 363 -6.06 -4.57 14.69
CA GLU A 363 -5.45 -5.59 15.56
C GLU A 363 -6.47 -6.29 16.47
N GLU A 364 -7.67 -5.72 16.56
CA GLU A 364 -8.74 -6.10 17.47
C GLU A 364 -9.57 -7.28 16.97
N GLY A 365 -9.47 -7.61 15.68
CA GLY A 365 -10.25 -8.64 15.01
C GLY A 365 -9.46 -9.92 14.68
N HIS A 366 -10.22 -10.94 14.27
CA HIS A 366 -9.79 -12.18 13.65
C HIS A 366 -10.62 -12.45 12.39
N LEU A 367 -9.95 -12.82 11.30
CA LEU A 367 -10.64 -13.30 10.10
C LEU A 367 -11.04 -14.76 10.27
N GLN A 368 -12.31 -15.05 9.98
CA GLN A 368 -12.88 -16.39 9.99
C GLN A 368 -13.67 -16.62 8.71
N VAL A 369 -13.25 -17.60 7.92
CA VAL A 369 -13.93 -18.02 6.69
C VAL A 369 -14.53 -19.40 6.90
N SER A 370 -15.75 -19.61 6.42
CA SER A 370 -16.42 -20.91 6.43
C SER A 370 -17.14 -21.18 5.11
N THR A 371 -17.15 -22.44 4.69
CA THR A 371 -17.93 -22.91 3.54
C THR A 371 -19.29 -23.47 4.00
N PRO A 372 -20.28 -23.61 3.11
CA PRO A 372 -21.52 -24.36 3.41
C PRO A 372 -21.27 -25.83 3.79
N GLY A 373 -20.14 -26.40 3.36
CA GLY A 373 -19.69 -27.75 3.73
C GLY A 373 -19.15 -27.85 5.16
N GLY A 374 -18.93 -26.73 5.84
CA GLY A 374 -18.39 -26.65 7.19
C GLY A 374 -16.86 -26.63 7.26
N GLU A 375 -16.17 -26.49 6.12
CA GLU A 375 -14.72 -26.29 6.06
C GLU A 375 -14.38 -24.86 6.49
N ARG A 376 -13.26 -24.68 7.20
CA ARG A 376 -12.89 -23.40 7.82
C ARG A 376 -11.50 -22.92 7.44
N LEU A 377 -11.31 -21.61 7.40
CA LEU A 377 -10.01 -20.96 7.29
C LEU A 377 -9.96 -19.75 8.22
N GLY A 378 -8.90 -19.58 9.01
CA GLY A 378 -8.74 -18.44 9.92
C GLY A 378 -8.55 -18.84 11.38
N THR A 379 -8.64 -17.87 12.28
CA THR A 379 -8.43 -18.10 13.73
C THR A 379 -9.73 -18.42 14.45
N PHE A 380 -9.84 -19.63 15.01
CA PHE A 380 -11.01 -20.10 15.77
C PHE A 380 -10.57 -20.50 17.18
N GLY A 381 -11.04 -19.74 18.18
CA GLY A 381 -10.53 -19.89 19.54
C GLY A 381 -9.05 -19.56 19.60
N ASP A 382 -8.27 -20.45 20.19
CA ASP A 382 -6.83 -20.32 20.43
C ASP A 382 -5.96 -20.92 19.30
N GLY A 383 -6.55 -21.30 18.17
CA GLY A 383 -5.83 -21.90 17.04
C GLY A 383 -6.23 -21.36 15.67
N PHE A 384 -5.27 -21.35 14.75
CA PHE A 384 -5.49 -21.09 13.33
C PHE A 384 -5.77 -22.39 12.58
N VAL A 385 -6.80 -22.44 11.72
CA VAL A 385 -7.15 -23.61 10.90
C VAL A 385 -7.15 -23.27 9.41
N ASN A 386 -6.82 -24.26 8.57
CA ASN A 386 -7.00 -24.20 7.11
C ASN A 386 -7.49 -25.57 6.60
N GLU A 387 -8.80 -25.70 6.46
CA GLU A 387 -9.50 -26.92 6.02
C GLU A 387 -10.05 -26.78 4.58
N ILE A 388 -10.02 -25.57 4.00
CA ILE A 388 -10.56 -25.28 2.68
C ILE A 388 -9.53 -25.69 1.62
N ALA A 389 -9.89 -26.66 0.78
CA ALA A 389 -9.00 -27.18 -0.25
C ALA A 389 -8.58 -26.09 -1.25
N GLY A 390 -7.27 -25.92 -1.44
CA GLY A 390 -6.70 -24.92 -2.35
C GLY A 390 -6.63 -23.51 -1.78
N ALA A 391 -7.17 -23.24 -0.58
CA ALA A 391 -7.07 -21.93 0.05
C ALA A 391 -5.70 -21.70 0.71
N LEU A 392 -5.24 -20.45 0.67
CA LEU A 392 -3.97 -20.01 1.22
C LEU A 392 -4.17 -18.96 2.31
N ALA A 393 -3.23 -18.91 3.25
CA ALA A 393 -3.12 -17.83 4.23
C ALA A 393 -1.67 -17.38 4.31
N ILE A 394 -1.44 -16.11 3.99
CA ILE A 394 -0.13 -15.50 3.99
C ILE A 394 -0.04 -14.62 5.22
N GLN A 395 0.77 -15.03 6.19
CA GLN A 395 1.18 -14.12 7.26
C GLN A 395 2.25 -13.18 6.70
N PRO A 396 2.01 -11.85 6.66
CA PRO A 396 2.99 -10.92 6.16
C PRO A 396 4.25 -10.92 7.05
N ARG A 397 5.43 -10.92 6.42
CA ARG A 397 6.72 -10.80 7.12
C ARG A 397 7.06 -9.33 7.33
N SER A 398 6.29 -8.72 8.23
CA SER A 398 6.29 -7.28 8.49
C SER A 398 6.62 -6.91 9.92
N ALA A 399 6.35 -7.78 10.90
CA ALA A 399 6.43 -7.41 12.32
C ALA A 399 6.73 -8.59 13.24
N LEU A 400 7.55 -8.32 14.26
CA LEU A 400 7.97 -9.30 15.28
C LEU A 400 6.95 -9.53 16.39
N TYR A 401 5.94 -8.69 16.54
CA TYR A 401 4.80 -8.94 17.44
C TYR A 401 3.64 -8.19 16.83
N ASN A 402 2.85 -8.86 16.01
CA ASN A 402 1.59 -8.29 15.64
C ASN A 402 0.48 -9.33 15.72
N ASN A 403 -0.65 -8.85 16.24
CA ASN A 403 -1.98 -9.38 16.11
C ASN A 403 -2.51 -9.31 14.66
N GLY A 404 -1.73 -8.79 13.71
CA GLY A 404 -2.09 -8.64 12.31
C GLY A 404 -2.57 -9.96 11.70
N GLU A 405 -3.74 -9.90 11.09
CA GLU A 405 -4.35 -11.06 10.44
C GLU A 405 -3.64 -11.41 9.13
N PRO A 406 -3.60 -12.71 8.78
CA PRO A 406 -3.07 -13.13 7.49
C PRO A 406 -3.96 -12.65 6.34
N ILE A 407 -3.35 -12.45 5.18
CA ILE A 407 -4.07 -12.25 3.93
C ILE A 407 -4.55 -13.62 3.46
N LEU A 408 -5.86 -13.79 3.28
CA LEU A 408 -6.48 -15.05 2.88
C LEU A 408 -6.71 -15.07 1.37
N PHE A 409 -6.38 -16.18 0.73
CA PHE A 409 -6.60 -16.43 -0.69
C PHE A 409 -7.54 -17.62 -0.81
N LEU A 410 -8.77 -17.37 -1.24
CA LEU A 410 -9.83 -18.36 -1.34
C LEU A 410 -10.00 -18.79 -2.80
N PRO A 411 -10.17 -20.09 -3.10
CA PRO A 411 -10.46 -20.54 -4.46
C PRO A 411 -11.68 -19.82 -5.05
N THR A 412 -11.67 -19.51 -6.34
CA THR A 412 -12.88 -18.99 -7.03
C THR A 412 -13.94 -20.08 -7.23
N GLU A 413 -15.16 -19.67 -7.62
CA GLU A 413 -16.29 -20.57 -7.94
C GLU A 413 -16.83 -21.42 -6.78
N GLN A 414 -16.48 -21.05 -5.54
CA GLN A 414 -17.02 -21.63 -4.32
C GLN A 414 -17.68 -20.53 -3.47
N GLU A 415 -18.74 -20.89 -2.75
CA GLU A 415 -19.41 -19.98 -1.83
C GLU A 415 -18.68 -19.96 -0.48
N PHE A 416 -18.46 -18.76 0.04
CA PHE A 416 -17.81 -18.54 1.34
C PHE A 416 -18.58 -17.52 2.16
N SER A 417 -18.54 -17.72 3.47
CA SER A 417 -18.88 -16.70 4.46
C SER A 417 -17.60 -16.24 5.14
N VAL A 418 -17.34 -14.93 5.09
CA VAL A 418 -16.28 -14.28 5.85
C VAL A 418 -16.91 -13.64 7.07
N GLN A 419 -16.26 -13.75 8.23
CA GLN A 419 -16.65 -13.17 9.49
C GLN A 419 -15.44 -12.46 10.11
N VAL A 420 -15.70 -11.33 10.75
CA VAL A 420 -14.69 -10.61 11.54
C VAL A 420 -15.05 -10.75 13.02
N ALA A 421 -14.32 -11.62 13.72
CA ALA A 421 -14.56 -11.94 15.12
C ALA A 421 -13.66 -11.11 16.04
N LEU A 422 -14.14 -10.75 17.22
CA LEU A 422 -13.33 -10.01 18.19
C LEU A 422 -12.24 -10.91 18.81
N ARG A 423 -11.03 -10.38 18.96
CA ARG A 423 -9.93 -11.06 19.66
C ARG A 423 -10.24 -11.19 21.15
N GLU A 424 -9.77 -12.28 21.77
CA GLU A 424 -9.98 -12.52 23.19
C GLU A 424 -9.39 -11.37 24.04
N GLY A 425 -10.17 -10.87 25.01
CA GLY A 425 -9.76 -9.79 25.91
C GLY A 425 -9.98 -8.37 25.36
N VAL A 426 -10.36 -8.23 24.09
CA VAL A 426 -10.78 -6.95 23.52
C VAL A 426 -12.26 -6.72 23.87
N VAL A 427 -12.63 -5.48 24.20
CA VAL A 427 -14.01 -5.10 24.57
C VAL A 427 -14.80 -4.59 23.37
N ASN A 428 -14.15 -3.86 22.48
CA ASN A 428 -14.64 -3.35 21.21
C ASN A 428 -13.43 -3.12 20.31
N GLY A 429 -13.62 -3.24 19.00
CA GLY A 429 -12.58 -3.01 18.01
C GLY A 429 -13.08 -2.19 16.84
N ALA A 430 -12.17 -1.53 16.13
CA ALA A 430 -12.41 -0.95 14.83
C ALA A 430 -11.63 -1.74 13.79
N THR A 431 -12.19 -1.90 12.60
CA THR A 431 -11.53 -2.64 11.52
C THR A 431 -11.98 -2.15 10.16
N SER A 432 -11.17 -2.47 9.15
CA SER A 432 -11.58 -2.40 7.76
C SER A 432 -11.38 -3.75 7.10
N LEU A 433 -12.23 -4.07 6.12
CA LEU A 433 -12.15 -5.29 5.33
C LEU A 433 -11.98 -4.93 3.86
N ARG A 434 -11.05 -5.59 3.17
CA ARG A 434 -10.93 -5.54 1.71
C ARG A 434 -11.14 -6.93 1.13
N ILE A 435 -11.94 -7.02 0.07
CA ILE A 435 -12.17 -8.26 -0.67
C ILE A 435 -11.94 -8.00 -2.16
N PHE A 436 -11.02 -8.74 -2.77
CA PHE A 436 -10.77 -8.70 -4.20
C PHE A 436 -11.29 -9.99 -4.82
N GLY A 437 -12.36 -9.89 -5.61
CA GLY A 437 -12.90 -10.97 -6.41
C GLY A 437 -12.55 -10.83 -7.89
N PRO A 438 -12.96 -11.78 -8.73
CA PRO A 438 -12.63 -11.78 -10.16
C PRO A 438 -13.29 -10.67 -10.97
N LYS A 439 -14.39 -10.08 -10.49
CA LYS A 439 -15.17 -9.05 -11.20
C LYS A 439 -15.41 -7.77 -10.41
N ILE A 440 -15.35 -7.85 -9.09
CA ILE A 440 -15.48 -6.70 -8.20
C ILE A 440 -14.35 -6.70 -7.18
N ALA A 441 -13.97 -5.52 -6.71
CA ALA A 441 -13.23 -5.36 -5.47
C ALA A 441 -14.04 -4.44 -4.54
N VAL A 442 -14.04 -4.74 -3.25
CA VAL A 442 -14.82 -3.99 -2.27
C VAL A 442 -14.01 -3.71 -1.01
N ALA A 443 -14.23 -2.52 -0.45
CA ALA A 443 -13.73 -2.06 0.82
C ALA A 443 -14.90 -1.74 1.76
N PHE A 444 -14.83 -2.23 2.99
CA PHE A 444 -15.68 -1.79 4.09
C PHE A 444 -14.78 -1.13 5.13
N ASP A 445 -14.93 0.18 5.30
CA ASP A 445 -14.21 0.97 6.29
C ASP A 445 -15.10 1.32 7.48
N ASN A 446 -14.47 1.60 8.62
CA ASN A 446 -15.14 2.01 9.86
C ASN A 446 -16.11 0.95 10.40
N LEU A 447 -15.77 -0.32 10.27
CA LEU A 447 -16.52 -1.41 10.91
C LEU A 447 -16.22 -1.44 12.40
N THR A 448 -17.25 -1.56 13.23
CA THR A 448 -17.09 -1.73 14.67
C THR A 448 -17.28 -3.20 15.05
N ILE A 449 -16.27 -3.82 15.64
CA ILE A 449 -16.38 -5.19 16.14
C ILE A 449 -16.82 -5.14 17.62
N THR A 450 -17.91 -5.82 17.97
CA THR A 450 -18.40 -5.89 19.37
C THR A 450 -18.50 -7.34 19.85
N PRO A 451 -18.52 -7.59 21.18
CA PRO A 451 -18.64 -8.94 21.71
C PRO A 451 -20.01 -9.54 21.37
N GLY A 452 -20.05 -10.65 20.65
CA GLY A 452 -21.30 -11.25 20.21
C GLY A 452 -21.15 -12.11 18.97
N GLN A 453 -22.14 -12.03 18.07
CA GLN A 453 -22.03 -12.61 16.74
C GLN A 453 -21.18 -11.66 15.86
N PRO A 454 -20.24 -12.17 15.06
CA PRO A 454 -19.46 -11.34 14.16
C PRO A 454 -20.28 -10.92 12.94
N ASP A 455 -20.00 -9.74 12.41
CA ASP A 455 -20.49 -9.30 11.10
C ASP A 455 -20.17 -10.36 10.03
N GLN A 456 -21.07 -10.52 9.07
CA GLN A 456 -20.99 -11.57 8.06
C GLN A 456 -20.93 -10.99 6.65
N PHE A 457 -19.97 -11.45 5.86
CA PHE A 457 -19.81 -11.10 4.44
C PHE A 457 -19.93 -12.36 3.59
N THR A 458 -20.58 -12.25 2.43
CA THR A 458 -20.82 -13.36 1.51
C THR A 458 -20.57 -12.90 0.08
N LEU A 459 -19.74 -13.62 -0.67
CA LEU A 459 -19.52 -13.34 -2.10
C LEU A 459 -20.46 -14.22 -2.92
N SER A 460 -21.13 -13.64 -3.92
CA SER A 460 -21.96 -14.41 -4.84
C SER A 460 -21.08 -15.37 -5.68
N PRO A 461 -21.59 -16.56 -6.05
CA PRO A 461 -20.81 -17.52 -6.84
C PRO A 461 -20.27 -16.97 -8.16
N ASP A 462 -20.96 -16.01 -8.78
CA ASP A 462 -20.54 -15.37 -10.02
C ASP A 462 -19.52 -14.24 -9.83
N GLY A 463 -19.17 -13.93 -8.58
CA GLY A 463 -18.20 -12.92 -8.16
C GLY A 463 -18.64 -11.47 -8.40
N GLN A 464 -19.93 -11.22 -8.65
CA GLN A 464 -20.44 -9.88 -9.01
C GLN A 464 -21.08 -9.13 -7.85
N GLN A 465 -21.39 -9.80 -6.74
CA GLN A 465 -22.08 -9.21 -5.60
C GLN A 465 -21.46 -9.64 -4.28
N ILE A 466 -21.48 -8.72 -3.32
CA ILE A 466 -21.11 -8.94 -1.92
C ILE A 466 -22.32 -8.65 -1.04
N GLY A 467 -22.74 -9.63 -0.23
CA GLY A 467 -23.71 -9.43 0.84
C GLY A 467 -23.00 -9.15 2.15
N TYR A 468 -23.40 -8.10 2.85
CA TYR A 468 -22.95 -7.72 4.19
C TYR A 468 -24.13 -7.78 5.16
N THR A 469 -23.99 -8.52 6.26
CA THR A 469 -24.98 -8.60 7.33
C THR A 469 -24.37 -8.15 8.63
N ALA A 470 -24.89 -7.04 9.17
CA ALA A 470 -24.40 -6.48 10.42
C ALA A 470 -24.90 -7.29 11.63
N ARG A 471 -24.07 -7.37 12.67
CA ARG A 471 -24.36 -7.96 13.99
C ARG A 471 -24.21 -6.93 15.11
N GLY A 472 -24.85 -5.80 14.87
CA GLY A 472 -24.83 -4.58 15.65
C GLY A 472 -25.24 -3.43 14.73
N ASP A 473 -25.54 -2.27 15.30
CA ASP A 473 -25.75 -1.07 14.48
C ASP A 473 -24.40 -0.61 13.93
N GLN A 474 -24.29 -0.50 12.61
CA GLN A 474 -23.07 -0.18 11.88
C GLN A 474 -23.31 1.00 10.94
N SER A 475 -22.25 1.74 10.62
CA SER A 475 -22.29 2.82 9.63
C SER A 475 -21.03 2.82 8.76
N PRO A 476 -20.77 1.73 8.01
CA PRO A 476 -19.54 1.62 7.25
C PRO A 476 -19.53 2.58 6.06
N THR A 477 -18.32 3.02 5.68
CA THR A 477 -18.08 3.56 4.35
C THR A 477 -17.74 2.39 3.44
N VAL A 478 -18.43 2.28 2.30
CA VAL A 478 -18.22 1.16 1.37
C VAL A 478 -17.71 1.67 0.05
N GLN A 479 -16.55 1.17 -0.38
CA GLN A 479 -16.03 1.44 -1.73
C GLN A 479 -16.21 0.18 -2.57
N LEU A 480 -16.83 0.31 -3.75
CA LEU A 480 -17.03 -0.77 -4.71
C LEU A 480 -16.37 -0.41 -6.03
N VAL A 481 -15.52 -1.30 -6.50
CA VAL A 481 -14.82 -1.21 -7.77
C VAL A 481 -15.31 -2.31 -8.70
N PHE A 482 -15.60 -1.94 -9.94
CA PHE A 482 -15.99 -2.87 -11.01
C PHE A 482 -15.66 -2.28 -12.38
N ALA A 483 -15.70 -3.10 -13.42
CA ALA A 483 -15.46 -2.68 -14.80
C ALA A 483 -16.59 -3.13 -15.72
N ASP A 484 -16.84 -2.34 -16.76
CA ASP A 484 -17.74 -2.69 -17.86
C ASP A 484 -17.17 -2.18 -19.19
N GLY A 485 -16.91 -3.11 -20.11
CA GLY A 485 -16.26 -2.79 -21.38
C GLY A 485 -14.91 -2.11 -21.18
N ASP A 486 -14.76 -0.91 -21.74
CA ASP A 486 -13.56 -0.07 -21.63
C ASP A 486 -13.63 0.91 -20.44
N ALA A 487 -14.73 0.93 -19.68
CA ALA A 487 -14.92 1.80 -18.54
C ALA A 487 -14.66 1.07 -17.22
N SER A 488 -14.05 1.77 -16.27
CA SER A 488 -13.91 1.31 -14.87
C SER A 488 -14.66 2.25 -13.94
N TYR A 489 -15.17 1.71 -12.85
CA TYR A 489 -16.00 2.44 -11.90
C TYR A 489 -15.45 2.28 -10.49
N MET A 490 -15.51 3.36 -9.72
CA MET A 490 -15.30 3.38 -8.27
C MET A 490 -16.50 4.10 -7.65
N ALA A 491 -17.30 3.40 -6.88
CA ALA A 491 -18.46 3.94 -6.16
C ALA A 491 -18.18 3.92 -4.66
N VAL A 492 -18.29 5.07 -4.00
CA VAL A 492 -18.19 5.22 -2.56
C VAL A 492 -19.57 5.53 -1.99
N LEU A 493 -20.02 4.68 -1.07
CA LEU A 493 -21.29 4.78 -0.34
C LEU A 493 -20.97 5.11 1.12
N SER A 494 -21.44 6.26 1.60
CA SER A 494 -21.23 6.72 2.98
C SER A 494 -22.54 7.14 3.63
N GLY A 495 -22.56 7.19 4.97
CA GLY A 495 -23.76 7.48 5.76
C GLY A 495 -24.78 6.34 5.78
N MET A 496 -24.38 5.15 5.34
CA MET A 496 -25.24 3.97 5.31
C MET A 496 -25.40 3.37 6.70
N ALA A 497 -26.52 3.66 7.37
CA ALA A 497 -26.88 2.99 8.61
C ALA A 497 -27.38 1.57 8.34
N VAL A 498 -26.66 0.57 8.85
CA VAL A 498 -27.02 -0.85 8.77
C VAL A 498 -27.34 -1.36 10.18
N SER A 499 -28.62 -1.63 10.45
CA SER A 499 -29.07 -2.09 11.76
C SER A 499 -28.68 -3.54 12.05
N ASP A 500 -28.68 -3.93 13.32
CA ASP A 500 -28.44 -5.32 13.73
C ASP A 500 -29.37 -6.30 13.00
N GLY A 501 -28.76 -7.27 12.28
CA GLY A 501 -29.45 -8.28 11.49
C GLY A 501 -29.90 -7.84 10.10
N GLN A 502 -29.74 -6.56 9.73
CA GLN A 502 -29.98 -6.09 8.38
C GLN A 502 -28.91 -6.63 7.43
N THR A 503 -29.31 -6.99 6.21
CA THR A 503 -28.42 -7.37 5.13
C THR A 503 -28.44 -6.30 4.04
N VAL A 504 -27.27 -5.86 3.60
CA VAL A 504 -27.09 -5.04 2.40
C VAL A 504 -26.30 -5.84 1.38
N GLN A 505 -26.80 -5.95 0.16
CA GLN A 505 -26.09 -6.59 -0.94
C GLN A 505 -25.71 -5.53 -1.99
N LEU A 506 -24.44 -5.53 -2.36
CA LEU A 506 -23.81 -4.53 -3.24
C LEU A 506 -23.15 -5.25 -4.40
N GLY A 507 -23.18 -4.68 -5.59
CA GLY A 507 -22.49 -5.28 -6.73
C GLY A 507 -22.97 -4.77 -8.06
N VAL A 508 -22.76 -5.60 -9.08
CA VAL A 508 -23.21 -5.33 -10.45
C VAL A 508 -24.43 -6.21 -10.75
N ASP A 509 -25.52 -5.58 -11.20
CA ASP A 509 -26.70 -6.31 -11.65
C ASP A 509 -26.39 -7.05 -12.95
N ALA A 510 -26.59 -8.36 -12.97
CA ALA A 510 -26.24 -9.19 -14.13
C ALA A 510 -27.10 -8.90 -15.37
N ALA A 511 -28.30 -8.34 -15.21
CA ALA A 511 -29.22 -8.09 -16.32
C ALA A 511 -28.98 -6.74 -17.01
N SER A 512 -28.79 -5.69 -16.22
CA SER A 512 -28.62 -4.31 -16.68
C SER A 512 -27.17 -3.85 -16.71
N GLY A 513 -26.29 -4.52 -15.96
CA GLY A 513 -24.91 -4.10 -15.72
C GLY A 513 -24.78 -2.84 -14.86
N GLY A 514 -25.88 -2.38 -14.26
CA GLY A 514 -25.92 -1.25 -13.35
C GLY A 514 -25.38 -1.58 -11.95
N LEU A 515 -25.07 -0.55 -11.18
CA LEU A 515 -24.72 -0.68 -9.77
C LEU A 515 -25.99 -1.07 -8.99
N SER A 516 -26.00 -2.27 -8.42
CA SER A 516 -27.12 -2.76 -7.60
C SER A 516 -26.82 -2.57 -6.11
N VAL A 517 -27.78 -1.99 -5.40
CA VAL A 517 -27.81 -1.94 -3.94
C VAL A 517 -29.15 -2.48 -3.46
N GLU A 518 -29.10 -3.63 -2.80
CA GLU A 518 -30.24 -4.29 -2.19
C GLU A 518 -30.16 -4.20 -0.68
N SER A 519 -31.30 -3.96 -0.03
CA SER A 519 -31.41 -3.92 1.43
C SER A 519 -32.51 -4.86 1.89
N ARG A 520 -32.26 -5.64 2.94
CA ARG A 520 -33.24 -6.54 3.58
C ARG A 520 -33.20 -6.38 5.09
N GLY A 521 -34.37 -6.23 5.69
CA GLY A 521 -34.54 -6.16 7.15
C GLY A 521 -34.19 -4.81 7.77
N GLY A 522 -34.15 -3.73 6.98
CA GLY A 522 -33.82 -2.38 7.45
C GLY A 522 -34.84 -1.32 7.04
N ASP A 523 -34.73 -0.13 7.64
CA ASP A 523 -35.52 1.03 7.23
C ASP A 523 -34.86 1.76 6.04
N ALA A 524 -35.67 2.47 5.26
CA ALA A 524 -35.16 3.31 4.18
C ALA A 524 -34.35 4.48 4.76
N GLN A 525 -33.12 4.68 4.27
CA GLN A 525 -32.24 5.76 4.70
C GLN A 525 -31.60 6.46 3.50
N PRO A 526 -31.29 7.77 3.60
CA PRO A 526 -30.49 8.46 2.62
C PRO A 526 -29.02 8.03 2.75
N ILE A 527 -28.38 7.83 1.60
CA ILE A 527 -26.97 7.46 1.47
C ILE A 527 -26.30 8.49 0.57
N THR A 528 -25.07 8.84 0.93
CA THR A 528 -24.19 9.61 0.06
C THR A 528 -23.50 8.66 -0.90
N LEU A 529 -23.72 8.86 -2.20
CA LEU A 529 -23.00 8.22 -3.29
C LEU A 529 -22.04 9.22 -3.92
N VAL A 530 -20.78 8.85 -4.01
CA VAL A 530 -19.81 9.48 -4.91
C VAL A 530 -19.34 8.40 -5.89
N LEU A 531 -19.45 8.66 -7.19
CA LEU A 531 -19.10 7.73 -8.25
C LEU A 531 -18.06 8.39 -9.15
N SER A 532 -16.96 7.70 -9.39
CA SER A 532 -16.06 7.99 -10.52
C SER A 532 -16.23 6.94 -11.61
N LYS A 533 -16.55 7.39 -12.82
CA LYS A 533 -16.46 6.60 -14.05
C LYS A 533 -15.17 6.99 -14.77
N ILE A 534 -14.32 6.04 -15.09
CA ILE A 534 -13.06 6.28 -15.79
C ILE A 534 -13.11 5.61 -17.16
N GLU A 535 -13.06 6.41 -18.22
CA GLU A 535 -13.13 5.94 -19.62
C GLU A 535 -12.14 6.74 -20.47
N GLY A 536 -11.31 6.06 -21.26
CA GLY A 536 -10.33 6.72 -22.13
C GLY A 536 -9.34 7.63 -21.38
N GLY A 537 -8.96 7.26 -20.14
CA GLY A 537 -8.05 8.03 -19.29
C GLY A 537 -8.66 9.28 -18.65
N THR A 538 -9.97 9.52 -18.83
CA THR A 538 -10.69 10.65 -18.24
C THR A 538 -11.64 10.13 -17.17
N GLY A 539 -11.56 10.67 -15.95
CA GLY A 539 -12.47 10.34 -14.86
C GLY A 539 -13.63 11.33 -14.79
N SER A 540 -14.87 10.88 -14.68
CA SER A 540 -16.04 11.74 -14.50
C SER A 540 -16.72 11.44 -13.19
N GLN A 541 -17.10 12.49 -12.46
CA GLN A 541 -17.69 12.39 -11.13
C GLN A 541 -19.20 12.56 -11.17
N PHE A 542 -19.89 11.73 -10.41
CA PHE A 542 -21.29 11.91 -10.05
C PHE A 542 -21.39 11.89 -8.52
N ALA A 543 -22.14 12.82 -7.94
CA ALA A 543 -22.24 12.90 -6.49
C ALA A 543 -23.68 13.21 -6.03
N SER A 544 -24.17 12.50 -5.01
CA SER A 544 -25.50 12.76 -4.44
C SER A 544 -25.67 12.20 -3.03
N ASN A 545 -26.24 13.00 -2.12
CA ASN A 545 -26.69 12.57 -0.77
C ASN A 545 -28.16 12.15 -0.70
N ASN A 546 -28.81 12.00 -1.86
CA ASN A 546 -30.25 11.72 -1.96
C ASN A 546 -30.55 10.28 -2.43
N LEU A 547 -29.56 9.38 -2.40
CA LEU A 547 -29.81 7.97 -2.73
C LEU A 547 -30.61 7.35 -1.58
N SER A 548 -31.87 7.00 -1.82
CA SER A 548 -32.72 6.34 -0.83
C SER A 548 -32.86 4.86 -1.17
N LEU A 549 -32.48 4.00 -0.23
CA LEU A 549 -32.70 2.56 -0.38
C LEU A 549 -34.10 2.15 0.09
N PRO A 550 -34.79 1.25 -0.62
CA PRO A 550 -36.04 0.66 -0.13
C PRO A 550 -35.81 -0.25 1.09
N SER A 551 -36.82 -0.40 1.95
CA SER A 551 -36.71 -1.17 3.21
C SER A 551 -36.56 -2.69 3.04
N ASN A 552 -36.90 -3.26 1.89
CA ASN A 552 -36.71 -4.68 1.57
C ASN A 552 -36.66 -4.87 0.04
N GLY A 553 -35.91 -4.02 -0.64
CA GLY A 553 -35.95 -3.95 -2.10
C GLY A 553 -34.58 -3.70 -2.72
N VAL A 554 -34.57 -3.49 -4.03
CA VAL A 554 -33.37 -3.31 -4.84
C VAL A 554 -33.42 -1.96 -5.53
N ALA A 555 -32.36 -1.18 -5.38
CA ALA A 555 -32.09 -0.01 -6.20
C ALA A 555 -30.99 -0.34 -7.22
N ILE A 556 -31.25 -0.12 -8.49
CA ILE A 556 -30.28 -0.32 -9.59
C ILE A 556 -30.02 1.02 -10.25
N LEU A 557 -28.76 1.46 -10.20
CA LEU A 557 -28.29 2.70 -10.82
C LEU A 557 -27.70 2.41 -12.19
N ALA A 558 -28.22 3.06 -13.23
CA ALA A 558 -27.81 2.87 -14.61
C ALA A 558 -26.48 3.58 -14.95
N VAL A 559 -25.37 3.09 -14.38
CA VAL A 559 -24.04 3.71 -14.50
C VAL A 559 -23.36 3.51 -15.86
N GLN A 560 -23.69 2.44 -16.59
CA GLN A 560 -23.08 2.14 -17.89
C GLN A 560 -23.41 3.18 -18.97
N GLY A 561 -24.68 3.60 -19.01
CA GLY A 561 -25.18 4.59 -19.97
C GLY A 561 -24.91 6.04 -19.57
N TRP A 562 -24.31 6.28 -18.40
CA TRP A 562 -24.07 7.63 -17.91
C TRP A 562 -22.90 8.29 -18.65
N GLN A 563 -23.12 9.55 -19.05
CA GLN A 563 -22.26 10.34 -19.92
C GLN A 563 -22.25 11.79 -19.43
N ASP A 564 -21.88 11.98 -18.16
CA ASP A 564 -21.77 13.29 -17.50
C ASP A 564 -23.05 14.11 -17.58
N THR A 565 -24.18 13.41 -17.50
CA THR A 565 -25.51 14.01 -17.46
C THR A 565 -25.84 14.43 -16.03
N ALA A 566 -26.61 15.50 -15.87
CA ALA A 566 -27.03 16.06 -14.57
C ALA A 566 -27.86 15.11 -13.66
N SER A 567 -28.06 13.86 -14.07
CA SER A 567 -28.72 12.84 -13.26
C SER A 567 -28.34 11.42 -13.68
N LEU A 568 -28.39 10.48 -12.74
CA LEU A 568 -28.40 9.04 -12.98
C LEU A 568 -29.83 8.50 -12.96
N THR A 569 -30.14 7.56 -13.86
CA THR A 569 -31.43 6.84 -13.78
C THR A 569 -31.32 5.77 -12.70
N ILE A 570 -32.32 5.72 -11.82
CA ILE A 570 -32.47 4.68 -10.80
C ILE A 570 -33.76 3.92 -11.07
N THR A 571 -33.67 2.59 -11.13
CA THR A 571 -34.85 1.73 -11.06
C THR A 571 -34.92 1.11 -9.67
N VAL A 572 -36.09 1.19 -9.05
CA VAL A 572 -36.34 0.64 -7.71
C VAL A 572 -37.39 -0.44 -7.82
N ASP A 573 -37.05 -1.61 -7.31
CA ASP A 573 -37.93 -2.71 -6.96
C ASP A 573 -38.15 -2.61 -5.44
N GLU A 574 -39.33 -2.18 -5.00
CA GLU A 574 -39.58 -1.83 -3.60
C GLU A 574 -39.74 -3.08 -2.71
N ASP A 575 -40.14 -4.22 -3.28
CA ASP A 575 -40.44 -5.46 -2.56
C ASP A 575 -39.53 -6.66 -2.90
N GLY A 576 -38.60 -6.47 -3.85
CA GLY A 576 -37.58 -7.44 -4.23
C GLY A 576 -38.15 -8.61 -5.03
N ASP A 577 -39.31 -8.47 -5.69
CA ASP A 577 -39.93 -9.52 -6.49
C ASP A 577 -39.31 -9.71 -7.89
N GLY A 578 -38.37 -8.83 -8.26
CA GLY A 578 -37.68 -8.78 -9.54
C GLY A 578 -38.39 -7.89 -10.57
N ALA A 579 -39.49 -7.23 -10.23
CA ALA A 579 -40.17 -6.25 -11.07
C ALA A 579 -39.83 -4.81 -10.64
N VAL A 580 -39.65 -3.94 -11.63
CA VAL A 580 -39.42 -2.51 -11.36
C VAL A 580 -40.75 -1.85 -10.99
N ASP A 581 -40.85 -1.35 -9.77
CA ASP A 581 -41.99 -0.55 -9.29
C ASP A 581 -41.87 0.91 -9.69
N LYS A 582 -40.64 1.44 -9.63
CA LYS A 582 -40.36 2.86 -9.81
C LYS A 582 -39.13 3.10 -10.65
N THR A 583 -39.15 4.18 -11.42
CA THR A 583 -37.97 4.72 -12.10
C THR A 583 -37.86 6.20 -11.78
N ASP A 584 -36.73 6.59 -11.21
CA ASP A 584 -36.41 7.94 -10.78
C ASP A 584 -35.14 8.45 -11.46
N ALA A 585 -34.87 9.75 -11.24
CA ALA A 585 -33.62 10.39 -11.58
C ALA A 585 -32.96 10.90 -10.30
N LEU A 586 -31.74 10.43 -10.01
CA LEU A 586 -30.91 10.94 -8.94
C LEU A 586 -30.11 12.12 -9.48
N ALA A 587 -30.37 13.31 -8.95
CA ALA A 587 -29.69 14.52 -9.37
C ALA A 587 -28.22 14.50 -8.95
N ASP A 588 -27.37 14.90 -9.88
CA ASP A 588 -25.96 15.16 -9.63
C ASP A 588 -25.79 16.48 -8.87
N GLN A 589 -24.85 16.52 -7.93
CA GLN A 589 -24.53 17.66 -7.08
C GLN A 589 -23.03 17.95 -7.19
N PRO A 590 -22.61 19.23 -7.17
CA PRO A 590 -21.19 19.56 -7.07
C PRO A 590 -20.57 18.81 -5.90
N LEU A 591 -19.41 18.20 -6.10
CA LEU A 591 -18.77 17.41 -5.04
C LEU A 591 -18.53 18.29 -3.81
N THR A 592 -18.10 19.53 -4.00
CA THR A 592 -17.93 20.51 -2.92
C THR A 592 -19.19 20.76 -2.09
N ASP A 593 -20.38 20.71 -2.68
CA ASP A 593 -21.65 20.94 -1.97
C ASP A 593 -21.99 19.79 -1.01
N LEU A 594 -21.51 18.57 -1.32
CA LEU A 594 -21.61 17.42 -0.43
C LEU A 594 -20.61 17.49 0.72
N LEU A 595 -19.50 18.19 0.52
CA LEU A 595 -18.40 18.32 1.49
C LEU A 595 -18.55 19.58 2.38
N ASP A 596 -19.46 20.51 2.03
CA ASP A 596 -19.46 21.84 2.62
C ASP A 596 -20.00 21.88 4.08
N THR A 597 -19.11 22.27 4.99
CA THR A 597 -19.32 22.86 6.34
C THR A 597 -19.58 21.99 7.57
N GLN A 598 -19.52 20.65 7.51
CA GLN A 598 -19.52 19.78 8.72
C GLN A 598 -18.67 18.51 8.60
N SER A 599 -18.16 18.14 7.42
CA SER A 599 -17.45 16.88 7.26
C SER A 599 -16.08 16.90 7.93
N SER A 600 -15.80 15.88 8.74
CA SER A 600 -14.50 15.71 9.39
C SER A 600 -13.42 15.36 8.35
N PRO A 601 -12.13 15.64 8.60
CA PRO A 601 -11.05 15.20 7.71
C PRO A 601 -11.08 13.69 7.41
N ASP A 602 -11.48 12.86 8.37
CA ASP A 602 -11.63 11.42 8.17
C ASP A 602 -12.78 11.05 7.23
N GLU A 603 -13.88 11.81 7.27
CA GLU A 603 -14.99 11.62 6.33
C GLU A 603 -14.57 12.01 4.91
N LEU A 604 -13.83 13.10 4.74
CA LEU A 604 -13.29 13.51 3.44
C LEU A 604 -12.30 12.47 2.90
N ARG A 605 -11.41 11.98 3.76
CA ARG A 605 -10.47 10.90 3.41
C ARG A 605 -11.21 9.64 2.98
N GLY A 606 -12.22 9.20 3.73
CA GLY A 606 -13.01 8.01 3.38
C GLY A 606 -13.88 8.17 2.13
N LEU A 607 -14.31 9.39 1.81
CA LEU A 607 -15.09 9.66 0.60
C LEU A 607 -14.22 9.76 -0.67
N LEU A 608 -13.01 10.30 -0.56
CA LEU A 608 -12.24 10.75 -1.71
C LEU A 608 -10.85 10.14 -1.85
N GLY A 609 -10.28 9.52 -0.82
CA GLY A 609 -8.87 9.07 -0.77
C GLY A 609 -8.43 8.33 -2.03
N GLU A 610 -8.98 7.13 -2.24
CA GLU A 610 -8.65 6.27 -3.39
C GLU A 610 -9.18 6.82 -4.72
N MET A 611 -10.17 7.71 -4.67
CA MET A 611 -10.78 8.32 -5.86
C MET A 611 -10.06 9.59 -6.33
N ALA A 612 -9.23 10.20 -5.50
CA ALA A 612 -8.65 11.52 -5.74
C ALA A 612 -7.86 11.58 -7.05
N VAL A 613 -7.20 10.48 -7.44
CA VAL A 613 -6.44 10.34 -8.69
C VAL A 613 -7.32 10.43 -9.96
N TYR A 614 -8.63 10.26 -9.83
CA TYR A 614 -9.59 10.31 -10.94
C TYR A 614 -10.40 11.61 -11.02
N LEU A 615 -10.23 12.52 -10.05
CA LEU A 615 -10.97 13.76 -10.00
C LEU A 615 -10.64 14.65 -11.21
N GLN A 616 -11.67 15.24 -11.81
CA GLN A 616 -11.47 16.29 -12.78
C GLN A 616 -10.76 17.49 -12.15
N PRO A 617 -9.96 18.25 -12.94
CA PRO A 617 -9.25 19.42 -12.44
C PRO A 617 -10.16 20.46 -11.77
N GLU A 618 -11.40 20.64 -12.25
CA GLU A 618 -12.36 21.56 -11.61
C GLU A 618 -12.81 21.10 -10.22
N GLU A 619 -13.05 19.81 -10.02
CA GLU A 619 -13.46 19.25 -8.72
C GLU A 619 -12.29 19.30 -7.74
N ALA A 620 -11.10 18.92 -8.20
CA ALA A 620 -9.87 19.03 -7.42
C ALA A 620 -9.61 20.48 -6.98
N ALA A 621 -9.76 21.46 -7.87
CA ALA A 621 -9.63 22.88 -7.54
C ALA A 621 -10.70 23.38 -6.56
N GLY A 622 -11.93 22.88 -6.68
CA GLY A 622 -13.01 23.15 -5.73
C GLY A 622 -12.67 22.68 -4.32
N ILE A 623 -12.16 21.46 -4.19
CA ILE A 623 -11.71 20.89 -2.91
C ILE A 623 -10.50 21.65 -2.35
N GLN A 624 -9.52 22.00 -3.19
CA GLN A 624 -8.37 22.83 -2.79
C GLN A 624 -8.84 24.16 -2.18
N GLN A 625 -9.83 24.82 -2.78
CA GLN A 625 -10.38 26.06 -2.24
C GLN A 625 -11.13 25.84 -0.93
N ALA A 626 -11.93 24.77 -0.82
CA ALA A 626 -12.63 24.42 0.42
C ALA A 626 -11.65 24.18 1.59
N LEU A 627 -10.50 23.54 1.33
CA LEU A 627 -9.44 23.36 2.32
C LEU A 627 -8.80 24.69 2.76
N LEU A 628 -8.57 25.62 1.83
CA LEU A 628 -8.07 26.96 2.14
C LEU A 628 -9.07 27.73 3.01
N ASP A 629 -10.36 27.63 2.70
CA ASP A 629 -11.42 28.28 3.46
C ASP A 629 -11.51 27.67 4.88
N ALA A 630 -11.41 26.34 5.02
CA ALA A 630 -11.38 25.64 6.30
C ALA A 630 -10.12 25.97 7.14
N LEU A 631 -8.99 26.28 6.51
CA LEU A 631 -7.80 26.78 7.20
C LEU A 631 -7.98 28.23 7.67
N ALA A 632 -8.60 29.07 6.84
CA ALA A 632 -8.83 30.48 7.15
C ALA A 632 -9.85 30.69 8.28
N ASP A 633 -10.91 29.89 8.31
CA ASP A 633 -11.97 29.98 9.32
C ASP A 633 -11.60 29.32 10.66
N GLY A 634 -10.47 28.60 10.71
CA GLY A 634 -9.93 27.92 11.88
C GLY A 634 -10.49 26.54 12.28
N PRO A 635 -11.43 25.86 11.59
CA PRO A 635 -11.80 24.49 11.94
C PRO A 635 -10.72 23.44 11.63
N LEU A 636 -9.73 23.76 10.76
CA LEU A 636 -8.66 22.84 10.36
C LEU A 636 -7.29 23.39 10.74
N GLY A 637 -6.44 22.57 11.36
CA GLY A 637 -5.04 22.89 11.66
C GLY A 637 -4.09 22.61 10.48
N GLY A 638 -2.87 23.17 10.53
CA GLY A 638 -1.84 22.95 9.50
C GLY A 638 -1.50 21.46 9.32
N SER A 639 -1.31 20.72 10.42
CA SER A 639 -1.07 19.27 10.39
C SER A 639 -2.18 18.50 9.67
N GLN A 640 -3.44 18.74 10.03
CA GLN A 640 -4.60 18.05 9.45
C GLN A 640 -4.76 18.36 7.95
N ALA A 641 -4.53 19.61 7.54
CA ALA A 641 -4.59 19.99 6.14
C ALA A 641 -3.46 19.38 5.32
N GLY A 642 -2.23 19.33 5.86
CA GLY A 642 -1.11 18.67 5.22
C GLY A 642 -1.39 17.19 4.98
N GLN A 643 -1.84 16.49 6.03
CA GLN A 643 -2.19 15.07 5.95
C GLN A 643 -3.30 14.82 4.94
N LEU A 644 -4.40 15.57 5.01
CA LEU A 644 -5.52 15.40 4.09
C LEU A 644 -5.12 15.68 2.64
N LEU A 645 -4.28 16.70 2.39
CA LEU A 645 -3.72 16.92 1.05
C LEU A 645 -2.88 15.74 0.58
N PHE A 646 -2.04 15.17 1.43
CA PHE A 646 -1.26 13.99 1.09
C PHE A 646 -2.15 12.78 0.78
N ASP A 647 -3.14 12.49 1.64
CA ASP A 647 -4.07 11.36 1.47
C ASP A 647 -4.88 11.48 0.17
N LEU A 648 -5.15 12.71 -0.28
CA LEU A 648 -5.82 13.01 -1.54
C LEU A 648 -4.86 13.15 -2.73
N GLY A 649 -3.64 12.61 -2.64
CA GLY A 649 -2.65 12.64 -3.72
C GLY A 649 -2.27 14.06 -4.15
N HIS A 650 -2.22 14.98 -3.19
CA HIS A 650 -2.04 16.43 -3.37
C HIS A 650 -3.06 17.08 -4.31
N LEU A 651 -4.18 16.41 -4.61
CA LEU A 651 -5.21 16.85 -5.56
C LEU A 651 -4.60 17.26 -6.92
N GLY A 652 -3.57 16.53 -7.36
CA GLY A 652 -2.87 16.76 -8.63
C GLY A 652 -1.94 17.97 -8.65
N MET A 653 -1.70 18.65 -7.52
CA MET A 653 -0.79 19.80 -7.46
C MET A 653 0.67 19.37 -7.62
N ASN A 654 1.41 20.07 -8.48
CA ASN A 654 2.87 19.98 -8.52
C ASN A 654 3.52 20.81 -7.39
N THR A 655 4.85 20.71 -7.24
CA THR A 655 5.61 21.42 -6.19
C THR A 655 5.38 22.92 -6.16
N GLN A 656 5.26 23.57 -7.32
CA GLN A 656 5.03 25.02 -7.41
C GLN A 656 3.61 25.39 -6.98
N GLU A 657 2.63 24.56 -7.34
CA GLU A 657 1.23 24.73 -6.92
C GLU A 657 1.06 24.49 -5.42
N LEU A 658 1.73 23.47 -4.88
CA LEU A 658 1.82 23.24 -3.43
C LEU A 658 2.43 24.46 -2.72
N ALA A 659 3.52 25.02 -3.23
CA ALA A 659 4.08 26.25 -2.67
C ALA A 659 3.08 27.42 -2.72
N GLY A 660 2.31 27.53 -3.81
CA GLY A 660 1.19 28.48 -3.94
C GLY A 660 0.10 28.25 -2.88
N PHE A 661 -0.29 27.00 -2.64
CA PHE A 661 -1.26 26.63 -1.61
C PHE A 661 -0.78 27.06 -0.22
N VAL A 662 0.46 26.71 0.16
CA VAL A 662 1.05 27.10 1.45
C VAL A 662 1.11 28.62 1.58
N GLN A 663 1.45 29.33 0.51
CA GLN A 663 1.49 30.79 0.50
C GLN A 663 0.10 31.42 0.72
N VAL A 664 -0.94 30.89 0.07
CA VAL A 664 -2.32 31.41 0.20
C VAL A 664 -2.92 31.07 1.56
N ALA A 665 -2.62 29.88 2.10
CA ALA A 665 -3.03 29.49 3.44
C ALA A 665 -2.54 30.48 4.52
N ASN A 666 -1.36 31.09 4.30
CA ASN A 666 -0.83 32.21 5.10
C ASN A 666 -0.88 31.95 6.62
N LEU A 667 -0.51 30.73 7.02
CA LEU A 667 -0.56 30.27 8.39
C LEU A 667 0.62 30.84 9.22
N PRO A 668 0.51 30.91 10.55
CA PRO A 668 1.66 31.12 11.43
C PRO A 668 2.79 30.13 11.12
N VAL A 669 4.05 30.54 11.31
CA VAL A 669 5.24 29.73 10.96
C VAL A 669 5.19 28.31 11.53
N ALA A 670 4.72 28.13 12.77
CA ALA A 670 4.58 26.80 13.38
C ALA A 670 3.57 25.91 12.63
N GLN A 671 2.37 26.44 12.35
CA GLN A 671 1.35 25.71 11.59
C GLN A 671 1.75 25.49 10.13
N SER A 672 2.51 26.41 9.54
CA SER A 672 3.11 26.20 8.22
C SER A 672 4.14 25.06 8.23
N ALA A 673 4.93 24.93 9.30
CA ALA A 673 5.86 23.80 9.46
C ALA A 673 5.09 22.48 9.55
N GLU A 674 4.02 22.43 10.33
CA GLU A 674 3.15 21.24 10.44
C GLU A 674 2.51 20.90 9.09
N LEU A 675 1.99 21.89 8.36
CA LEU A 675 1.42 21.67 7.03
C LEU A 675 2.47 21.09 6.09
N ILE A 676 3.62 21.76 5.94
CA ILE A 676 4.70 21.31 5.04
C ILE A 676 5.23 19.93 5.42
N PHE A 677 5.35 19.65 6.72
CA PHE A 677 5.80 18.36 7.24
C PHE A 677 4.85 17.23 6.81
N ASN A 678 3.55 17.43 7.00
CA ASN A 678 2.52 16.43 6.66
C ASN A 678 2.13 16.43 5.18
N LEU A 679 2.77 17.25 4.33
CA LEU A 679 2.68 17.03 2.87
C LEU A 679 3.46 15.79 2.43
N PHE A 680 4.41 15.31 3.25
CA PHE A 680 5.25 14.14 2.96
C PHE A 680 5.91 14.18 1.57
N VAL A 681 6.33 15.37 1.16
CA VAL A 681 7.10 15.60 -0.06
C VAL A 681 8.59 15.31 0.17
N ASP A 682 9.31 14.98 -0.89
CA ASP A 682 10.76 14.73 -0.81
C ASP A 682 11.56 15.98 -0.38
N GLU A 683 12.82 15.79 0.02
CA GLU A 683 13.67 16.88 0.52
C GLU A 683 13.84 18.01 -0.52
N GLY A 684 13.92 17.66 -1.80
CA GLY A 684 14.05 18.62 -2.91
C GLY A 684 12.80 19.48 -3.05
N GLN A 685 11.63 18.86 -3.08
CA GLN A 685 10.33 19.53 -3.12
C GLN A 685 10.11 20.39 -1.88
N ARG A 686 10.42 19.87 -0.69
CA ARG A 686 10.33 20.60 0.59
C ARG A 686 11.19 21.87 0.54
N SER A 687 12.44 21.75 0.08
CA SER A 687 13.38 22.86 -0.06
C SER A 687 12.87 23.93 -1.04
N GLU A 688 12.28 23.50 -2.17
CA GLU A 688 11.66 24.40 -3.15
C GLU A 688 10.45 25.15 -2.57
N ILE A 689 9.55 24.47 -1.87
CA ILE A 689 8.40 25.08 -1.20
C ILE A 689 8.87 26.13 -0.18
N ILE A 690 9.80 25.76 0.71
CA ILE A 690 10.32 26.67 1.74
C ILE A 690 10.96 27.90 1.12
N THR A 691 11.80 27.70 0.09
CA THR A 691 12.50 28.79 -0.60
C THR A 691 11.56 29.70 -1.38
N THR A 692 10.43 29.17 -1.86
CA THR A 692 9.42 29.96 -2.60
C THR A 692 8.56 30.79 -1.66
N VAL A 693 8.10 30.19 -0.56
CA VAL A 693 7.12 30.83 0.35
C VAL A 693 7.78 31.77 1.35
N PHE A 694 8.87 31.33 2.00
CA PHE A 694 9.49 32.07 3.10
C PHE A 694 10.69 32.85 2.61
N GLN A 695 10.59 34.18 2.54
CA GLN A 695 11.68 35.05 2.06
C GLN A 695 12.46 35.73 3.19
N ILE A 696 11.94 35.70 4.42
CA ILE A 696 12.56 36.34 5.59
C ILE A 696 13.42 35.31 6.32
N GLU A 697 14.71 35.59 6.48
CA GLU A 697 15.67 34.66 7.11
C GLU A 697 15.28 34.26 8.54
N ALA A 698 14.69 35.16 9.31
CA ALA A 698 14.20 34.85 10.65
C ALA A 698 13.04 33.84 10.63
N GLU A 699 12.15 33.94 9.64
CA GLU A 699 11.03 33.00 9.47
C GLU A 699 11.52 31.65 8.97
N LYS A 700 12.44 31.62 7.99
CA LYS A 700 13.09 30.38 7.53
C LYS A 700 13.78 29.65 8.67
N SER A 701 14.54 30.39 9.50
CA SER A 701 15.24 29.83 10.65
C SER A 701 14.27 29.24 11.68
N ALA A 702 13.17 29.94 11.97
CA ALA A 702 12.13 29.46 12.87
C ALA A 702 11.40 28.22 12.30
N LEU A 703 11.07 28.24 11.01
CA LEU A 703 10.44 27.12 10.29
C LEU A 703 11.33 25.87 10.33
N ALA A 704 12.61 26.01 9.98
CA ALA A 704 13.58 24.92 10.03
C ALA A 704 13.71 24.33 11.45
N GLY A 705 13.68 25.17 12.48
CA GLY A 705 13.66 24.71 13.87
C GLY A 705 12.41 23.90 14.22
N HIS A 706 11.23 24.27 13.70
CA HIS A 706 9.99 23.51 13.93
C HIS A 706 10.01 22.18 13.16
N LEU A 707 10.42 22.18 11.90
CA LEU A 707 10.57 20.96 11.09
C LEU A 707 11.54 19.97 11.73
N ALA A 708 12.68 20.46 12.25
CA ALA A 708 13.63 19.61 12.97
C ALA A 708 13.03 18.99 14.25
N ASN A 709 12.17 19.73 14.97
CA ASN A 709 11.48 19.19 16.13
C ASN A 709 10.42 18.14 15.75
N LEU A 710 9.71 18.34 14.64
CA LEU A 710 8.74 17.37 14.10
C LEU A 710 9.45 16.07 13.65
N GLU A 711 10.58 16.18 12.95
CA GLU A 711 11.38 15.02 12.53
C GLU A 711 11.94 14.24 13.73
N ALA A 712 12.42 14.94 14.76
CA ALA A 712 12.86 14.32 16.00
C ALA A 712 11.70 13.64 16.75
N ALA A 713 10.50 14.23 16.74
CA ALA A 713 9.31 13.63 17.33
C ALA A 713 8.89 12.37 16.57
N ARG A 714 8.93 12.41 15.23
CA ARG A 714 8.64 11.26 14.36
C ARG A 714 9.61 10.10 14.62
N THR A 715 10.90 10.41 14.76
CA THR A 715 11.93 9.41 15.09
C THR A 715 11.61 8.70 16.40
N LEU A 716 11.15 9.43 17.43
CA LEU A 716 10.76 8.83 18.71
C LEU A 716 9.53 7.93 18.60
N VAL A 717 8.53 8.31 17.78
CA VAL A 717 7.36 7.46 17.52
C VAL A 717 7.78 6.18 16.82
N SER A 718 8.58 6.30 15.75
CA SER A 718 9.09 5.14 15.03
C SER A 718 9.96 4.25 15.91
N ASP A 719 10.85 4.80 16.74
CA ASP A 719 11.64 3.99 17.69
C ASP A 719 10.77 3.22 18.69
N PHE A 720 9.68 3.84 19.15
CA PHE A 720 8.75 3.20 20.06
C PHE A 720 8.05 1.98 19.46
N GLU A 721 7.66 2.04 18.18
CA GLU A 721 7.05 0.92 17.44
C GLU A 721 7.89 -0.37 17.59
N PHE A 722 9.22 -0.24 17.65
CA PHE A 722 10.15 -1.37 17.78
C PHE A 722 10.58 -1.70 19.21
N THR A 723 10.04 -1.00 20.23
CA THR A 723 10.22 -1.37 21.65
C THR A 723 9.34 -2.52 22.10
N GLN A 724 8.33 -2.88 21.30
CA GLN A 724 7.41 -3.99 21.57
C GLN A 724 6.55 -3.76 22.83
N GLN A 725 6.36 -2.50 23.22
CA GLN A 725 5.45 -2.12 24.30
C GLN A 725 4.07 -1.77 23.73
N PRO A 726 2.96 -2.08 24.43
CA PRO A 726 1.64 -1.59 24.03
C PRO A 726 1.63 -0.06 24.07
N ALA A 727 0.72 0.59 23.32
CA ALA A 727 0.56 2.05 23.27
C ALA A 727 0.55 2.73 24.65
N SER A 728 -0.03 2.09 25.68
CA SER A 728 -0.02 2.55 27.08
C SER A 728 1.39 2.73 27.69
N GLY A 729 2.41 2.10 27.10
CA GLY A 729 3.81 2.24 27.50
C GLY A 729 4.49 3.48 26.93
N PHE A 730 3.89 4.17 25.97
CA PHE A 730 4.53 5.27 25.24
C PHE A 730 4.98 6.41 26.14
N ASP A 731 4.14 6.85 27.09
CA ASP A 731 4.51 7.89 28.05
C ASP A 731 5.72 7.49 28.91
N SER A 732 5.81 6.21 29.29
CA SER A 732 6.95 5.70 30.06
C SER A 732 8.21 5.62 29.21
N PHE A 733 8.09 5.22 27.94
CA PHE A 733 9.18 5.28 26.97
C PHE A 733 9.70 6.70 26.81
N ILE A 734 8.83 7.68 26.50
CA ILE A 734 9.22 9.08 26.34
C ILE A 734 9.81 9.66 27.64
N ALA A 735 9.33 9.25 28.81
CA ALA A 735 9.91 9.66 30.10
C ALA A 735 11.32 9.08 30.35
N SER A 736 11.65 7.95 29.73
CA SER A 736 12.99 7.32 29.80
C SER A 736 14.01 7.95 28.85
N GLN A 737 13.56 8.66 27.83
CA GLN A 737 14.39 9.33 26.84
C GLN A 737 14.75 10.77 27.26
N ASP A 738 15.94 11.25 26.88
CA ASP A 738 16.34 12.65 27.06
C ASP A 738 15.74 13.55 25.97
N VAL A 739 14.43 13.79 26.05
CA VAL A 739 13.66 14.52 25.01
C VAL A 739 13.53 15.99 25.35
N ALA A 740 13.94 16.86 24.44
CA ALA A 740 13.75 18.31 24.58
C ALA A 740 12.26 18.69 24.70
N PRO A 741 11.89 19.69 25.53
CA PRO A 741 10.49 20.09 25.70
C PRO A 741 9.77 20.47 24.40
N ALA A 742 10.49 21.07 23.45
CA ALA A 742 9.95 21.44 22.15
C ALA A 742 9.57 20.21 21.29
N VAL A 743 10.39 19.15 21.31
CA VAL A 743 10.11 17.89 20.62
C VAL A 743 8.92 17.18 21.28
N ARG A 744 8.88 17.15 22.62
CA ARG A 744 7.77 16.57 23.37
C ARG A 744 6.43 17.24 23.04
N ALA A 745 6.43 18.55 22.82
CA ALA A 745 5.24 19.29 22.41
C ALA A 745 4.76 18.93 20.98
N MET A 746 5.65 18.44 20.11
CA MET A 746 5.30 18.04 18.74
C MET A 746 4.71 16.62 18.66
N LEU A 747 4.90 15.78 19.68
CA LEU A 747 4.36 14.41 19.68
C LEU A 747 2.84 14.37 19.49
N VAL A 748 2.08 15.36 19.98
CA VAL A 748 0.62 15.40 19.80
C VAL A 748 0.18 15.89 18.42
N ALA A 749 1.09 16.51 17.65
CA ALA A 749 0.81 17.01 16.31
C ALA A 749 1.03 15.95 15.22
N LEU A 750 1.65 14.82 15.58
CA LEU A 750 1.91 13.70 14.67
C LEU A 750 0.66 12.81 14.55
N PRO A 751 0.23 12.50 13.31
CA PRO A 751 -0.98 11.70 13.07
C PRO A 751 -0.99 10.33 13.76
N ASN A 752 0.15 9.63 13.79
CA ASN A 752 0.27 8.24 14.28
C ASN A 752 0.78 8.16 15.73
N SER A 753 0.83 9.28 16.43
CA SER A 753 1.33 9.30 17.81
C SER A 753 0.36 8.60 18.76
N PRO A 754 0.83 7.65 19.60
CA PRO A 754 -0.01 7.02 20.63
C PRO A 754 -0.64 8.01 21.61
N ASN A 755 -0.07 9.21 21.76
CA ASN A 755 -0.60 10.26 22.63
C ASN A 755 -1.72 11.09 22.01
N ARG A 756 -2.09 10.84 20.74
CA ARG A 756 -3.15 11.59 20.04
C ARG A 756 -4.55 11.23 20.56
N GLU A 757 -4.79 9.98 20.95
CA GLU A 757 -6.10 9.47 21.41
C GLU A 757 -6.61 10.09 22.74
N GLY A 758 -5.80 10.94 23.39
CA GLY A 758 -6.23 11.73 24.54
C GLY A 758 -6.60 13.20 24.24
N SER A 759 -6.45 13.65 23.00
CA SER A 759 -6.49 15.09 22.64
C SER A 759 -7.77 15.58 21.98
N ASP A 760 -8.67 14.68 21.52
CA ASP A 760 -9.98 15.03 20.96
C ASP A 760 -10.97 15.62 22.00
N THR A 761 -10.54 15.82 23.24
CA THR A 761 -11.29 16.57 24.26
C THR A 761 -10.56 17.78 24.83
N VAL A 762 -9.41 18.19 24.27
CA VAL A 762 -8.75 19.43 24.71
C VAL A 762 -9.35 20.61 23.98
N THR A 763 -10.45 21.15 24.53
CA THR A 763 -10.73 22.59 24.47
C THR A 763 -9.41 23.33 24.68
N VAL A 764 -9.01 24.16 23.72
CA VAL A 764 -7.86 25.08 23.81
C VAL A 764 -7.89 25.78 25.16
N ALA A 765 -7.15 25.22 26.12
CA ALA A 765 -6.97 25.83 27.42
C ALA A 765 -6.02 27.01 27.18
N ALA A 766 -6.59 28.20 27.27
CA ALA A 766 -5.86 29.45 27.23
C ALA A 766 -4.60 29.38 28.10
N ASN A 767 -3.47 29.73 27.48
CA ASN A 767 -2.23 30.22 28.07
C ASN A 767 -2.26 30.41 29.61
N PRO A 768 -1.43 29.73 30.41
CA PRO A 768 -1.25 30.05 31.81
C PRO A 768 -0.26 31.21 31.94
N ILE A 769 -0.64 32.39 31.47
CA ILE A 769 -0.01 33.65 31.87
C ILE A 769 -1.16 34.62 32.18
N ASN A 770 -1.69 34.53 33.42
CA ASN A 770 -2.30 35.60 34.24
C ASN A 770 -3.41 35.06 35.17
N ASP A 771 -3.08 34.63 36.39
CA ASP A 771 -3.96 34.82 37.57
C ASP A 771 -3.12 34.88 38.87
N PRO A 772 -3.17 36.01 39.62
CA PRO A 772 -2.52 36.17 40.91
C PRO A 772 -3.49 35.86 42.06
N SER A 773 -3.66 34.59 42.45
CA SER A 773 -4.29 34.26 43.75
C SER A 773 -4.02 32.84 44.27
N ALA A 774 -2.81 32.55 44.73
CA ALA A 774 -2.60 31.46 45.70
C ALA A 774 -1.41 31.75 46.61
N ASN A 775 -1.69 31.93 47.89
CA ASN A 775 -0.74 32.24 48.95
C ASN A 775 -0.86 31.13 50.00
N ALA A 776 0.19 30.31 50.23
CA ALA A 776 0.60 29.82 51.56
C ALA A 776 1.79 28.84 51.53
N SER A 777 2.75 29.14 52.42
CA SER A 777 3.85 28.34 53.02
C SER A 777 4.94 27.77 52.08
N ALA A 778 6.08 28.44 51.87
CA ALA A 778 7.19 28.77 52.79
C ALA A 778 8.30 27.71 52.85
N SER A 779 9.46 27.98 52.23
CA SER A 779 10.65 28.43 52.97
C SER A 779 11.72 28.95 52.01
N ALA A 780 12.34 30.06 52.40
CA ALA A 780 13.11 30.98 51.58
C ALA A 780 14.63 30.70 51.64
N THR A 781 15.37 31.18 50.64
CA THR A 781 16.53 32.07 50.88
C THR A 781 16.69 32.99 49.67
N ALA A 782 16.67 34.30 49.91
CA ALA A 782 16.75 35.38 48.92
C ALA A 782 17.96 36.26 49.20
N THR A 783 18.62 36.80 48.15
CA THR A 783 19.18 38.17 48.15
C THR A 783 19.32 38.71 46.70
N PRO A 784 19.13 40.02 46.43
CA PRO A 784 18.65 40.56 45.15
C PRO A 784 19.63 41.50 44.42
N THR A 785 19.31 41.93 43.19
CA THR A 785 19.74 43.24 42.64
C THR A 785 18.71 43.79 41.61
N ASN A 786 18.27 45.05 41.82
CA ASN A 786 17.29 45.83 41.03
C ASN A 786 17.87 46.33 39.67
N ILE A 787 17.13 46.73 38.62
CA ILE A 787 16.43 48.03 38.29
C ILE A 787 16.13 48.00 36.74
N PRO A 788 15.21 48.74 36.04
CA PRO A 788 13.83 49.22 36.31
C PRO A 788 12.79 48.88 35.20
N THR A 789 11.50 49.05 35.52
CA THR A 789 10.33 49.05 34.61
C THR A 789 10.09 50.44 33.98
N ALA A 790 9.61 50.48 32.73
CA ALA A 790 8.94 51.66 32.13
C ALA A 790 7.59 51.25 31.53
N THR A 791 6.51 51.84 32.06
CA THR A 791 5.11 51.66 31.65
C THR A 791 4.68 52.76 30.66
N ARG A 792 3.84 52.45 29.67
CA ARG A 792 2.92 53.44 29.06
C ARG A 792 1.51 52.88 28.81
N THR A 793 0.57 53.79 29.04
CA THR A 793 -0.87 53.68 29.28
C THR A 793 -1.72 53.74 28.00
N SER A 794 -2.87 53.07 28.00
CA SER A 794 -3.94 53.14 26.99
C SER A 794 -5.13 54.00 27.46
N THR A 795 -5.79 54.70 26.52
CA THR A 795 -7.00 55.51 26.76
C THR A 795 -8.14 55.05 25.83
N PRO A 796 -9.40 54.85 26.29
CA PRO A 796 -10.52 54.35 25.48
C PRO A 796 -11.66 55.36 25.27
N VAL A 797 -12.45 55.26 24.18
CA VAL A 797 -13.84 55.79 24.03
C VAL A 797 -14.62 55.12 22.84
N PRO A 798 -15.95 55.30 22.60
CA PRO A 798 -17.06 54.36 22.91
C PRO A 798 -18.02 54.05 21.69
N PRO A 799 -19.21 53.40 21.84
CA PRO A 799 -19.93 52.70 20.75
C PRO A 799 -21.22 53.38 20.21
N THR A 800 -21.70 52.92 19.02
CA THR A 800 -23.10 52.55 18.61
C THR A 800 -23.40 52.81 17.12
N THR A 801 -24.05 51.86 16.42
CA THR A 801 -25.35 51.99 15.67
C THR A 801 -25.68 50.76 14.81
N THR A 802 -26.97 50.40 14.74
CA THR A 802 -27.60 49.27 14.01
C THR A 802 -28.38 49.76 12.76
N ILE A 803 -28.86 48.81 11.90
CA ILE A 803 -29.95 48.84 10.85
C ILE A 803 -29.44 48.58 9.38
N PRO A 804 -30.12 47.85 8.46
CA PRO A 804 -30.96 46.63 8.53
C PRO A 804 -30.72 45.57 7.39
N THR A 805 -31.43 44.44 7.50
CA THR A 805 -31.59 43.31 6.57
C THR A 805 -32.22 43.68 5.20
N ALA A 806 -31.74 43.07 4.10
CA ALA A 806 -32.35 43.14 2.78
C ALA A 806 -32.66 41.73 2.22
N THR A 807 -33.95 41.49 1.98
CA THR A 807 -34.52 40.29 1.34
C THR A 807 -34.33 40.35 -0.18
N ARG A 808 -33.84 39.27 -0.81
CA ARG A 808 -33.76 39.15 -2.28
C ARG A 808 -35.05 38.53 -2.84
N THR A 809 -35.63 39.20 -3.84
CA THR A 809 -36.57 38.63 -4.80
C THR A 809 -36.28 39.30 -6.13
N ASN A 810 -36.19 38.56 -7.24
CA ASN A 810 -36.61 39.06 -8.55
C ASN A 810 -36.76 37.96 -9.63
N THR A 811 -37.95 38.05 -10.24
CA THR A 811 -38.56 37.42 -11.42
C THR A 811 -37.85 37.81 -12.74
N PRO A 812 -37.95 37.02 -13.83
CA PRO A 812 -37.15 37.18 -15.06
C PRO A 812 -37.65 38.27 -16.04
N VAL A 813 -36.76 38.77 -16.90
CA VAL A 813 -37.04 39.73 -18.01
C VAL A 813 -36.41 39.22 -19.34
N PRO A 814 -37.09 39.35 -20.50
CA PRO A 814 -36.73 38.71 -21.80
C PRO A 814 -35.80 39.60 -22.70
N PRO A 815 -35.34 39.11 -23.88
CA PRO A 815 -34.03 39.46 -24.45
C PRO A 815 -34.06 40.68 -25.37
N THR A 816 -32.91 41.33 -25.55
CA THR A 816 -32.69 42.31 -26.64
C THR A 816 -31.31 42.12 -27.28
N ASN A 817 -31.28 42.26 -28.60
CA ASN A 817 -30.27 41.80 -29.54
C ASN A 817 -29.18 42.86 -29.88
N THR A 818 -27.91 42.42 -29.94
CA THR A 818 -26.84 42.81 -30.93
C THR A 818 -26.07 44.14 -30.73
N PRO A 819 -24.80 44.32 -31.21
CA PRO A 819 -23.67 43.41 -31.50
C PRO A 819 -22.35 43.72 -30.73
N ILE A 820 -21.42 42.76 -30.76
CA ILE A 820 -20.03 42.83 -30.28
C ILE A 820 -19.10 43.49 -31.31
N PRO A 821 -18.19 44.41 -30.93
CA PRO A 821 -17.00 44.73 -31.71
C PRO A 821 -15.70 44.22 -31.05
N THR A 822 -14.92 43.51 -31.86
CA THR A 822 -13.55 43.04 -31.63
C THR A 822 -12.59 44.22 -31.38
N ALA A 823 -11.66 44.11 -30.42
CA ALA A 823 -10.55 45.07 -30.26
C ALA A 823 -9.19 44.38 -30.09
N MET A 824 -8.29 44.87 -30.95
CA MET A 824 -6.92 44.50 -31.27
C MET A 824 -5.93 44.94 -30.17
N ARG A 825 -4.85 44.16 -29.96
CA ARG A 825 -3.74 44.51 -29.03
C ARG A 825 -2.94 45.71 -29.56
N THR A 826 -2.61 46.64 -28.67
CA THR A 826 -1.68 47.75 -28.93
C THR A 826 -0.51 47.72 -27.94
N ASN A 827 0.70 47.60 -28.48
CA ASN A 827 1.96 47.79 -27.77
C ASN A 827 2.30 49.29 -27.71
N THR A 828 2.74 49.79 -26.55
CA THR A 828 3.43 51.10 -26.41
C THR A 828 4.68 50.94 -25.54
N PRO A 829 5.86 51.47 -25.96
CA PRO A 829 7.16 51.23 -25.32
C PRO A 829 7.58 52.31 -24.30
N VAL A 830 8.50 51.97 -23.39
CA VAL A 830 9.12 52.89 -22.41
C VAL A 830 10.66 52.95 -22.59
N PRO A 831 11.34 54.10 -22.41
CA PRO A 831 12.76 54.30 -22.75
C PRO A 831 13.76 53.96 -21.61
N PRO A 832 15.08 53.96 -21.86
CA PRO A 832 16.05 53.17 -21.10
C PRO A 832 16.78 53.93 -19.99
N THR A 833 17.24 53.20 -18.98
CA THR A 833 18.27 53.67 -18.03
C THR A 833 19.39 52.63 -17.91
N THR A 834 20.61 53.09 -18.13
CA THR A 834 21.87 52.34 -18.22
C THR A 834 22.52 52.15 -16.86
N THR A 835 23.02 50.95 -16.52
CA THR A 835 24.27 50.64 -15.78
C THR A 835 24.52 49.10 -15.82
N PRO A 836 25.76 48.59 -15.98
CA PRO A 836 26.04 47.28 -16.61
C PRO A 836 26.26 46.13 -15.62
N ILE A 837 25.89 44.91 -16.02
CA ILE A 837 26.22 43.63 -15.36
C ILE A 837 26.75 42.67 -16.45
N PRO A 838 27.82 41.90 -16.19
CA PRO A 838 28.58 41.19 -17.23
C PRO A 838 27.83 40.00 -17.84
N THR A 839 27.99 39.85 -19.15
CA THR A 839 27.50 38.77 -19.99
C THR A 839 28.27 37.48 -19.76
N ALA A 840 27.59 36.40 -19.38
CA ALA A 840 28.05 35.03 -19.60
C ALA A 840 27.27 34.42 -20.77
N THR A 841 27.99 34.16 -21.85
CA THR A 841 27.50 33.52 -23.08
C THR A 841 27.09 32.07 -22.79
N ARG A 842 25.81 31.72 -22.99
CA ARG A 842 25.38 30.31 -23.04
C ARG A 842 25.78 29.72 -24.39
N THR A 843 26.80 28.88 -24.39
CA THR A 843 27.11 27.97 -25.50
C THR A 843 26.08 26.84 -25.50
N SER A 844 25.35 26.69 -26.59
CA SER A 844 24.48 25.54 -26.84
C SER A 844 25.33 24.32 -27.24
N THR A 845 25.38 23.33 -26.36
CA THR A 845 25.86 21.98 -26.70
C THR A 845 24.63 21.08 -26.92
N PRO A 846 24.49 20.40 -28.07
CA PRO A 846 23.34 19.53 -28.32
C PRO A 846 23.48 18.20 -27.58
N VAL A 847 22.39 17.78 -26.92
CA VAL A 847 22.22 16.47 -26.29
C VAL A 847 22.09 15.40 -27.40
N PRO A 848 22.82 14.27 -27.34
CA PRO A 848 22.75 13.24 -28.37
C PRO A 848 21.50 12.36 -28.21
N THR A 849 20.70 12.33 -29.27
CA THR A 849 19.56 11.43 -29.47
C THR A 849 20.08 10.05 -29.90
N THR A 850 19.77 9.00 -29.17
CA THR A 850 20.09 7.60 -29.56
C THR A 850 19.05 7.07 -30.55
N THR A 851 19.18 7.46 -31.81
CA THR A 851 18.45 6.80 -32.92
C THR A 851 19.17 5.52 -33.30
N ARG A 852 18.54 4.35 -33.08
CA ARG A 852 19.07 3.04 -33.50
C ARG A 852 18.74 2.82 -34.99
N THR A 853 19.68 3.08 -35.88
CA THR A 853 19.54 2.81 -37.32
C THR A 853 20.11 1.43 -37.66
N ASN A 854 19.25 0.50 -38.09
CA ASN A 854 19.65 -0.77 -38.68
C ASN A 854 19.95 -0.59 -40.17
N THR A 855 21.19 -0.84 -40.61
CA THR A 855 21.50 -1.17 -42.00
C THR A 855 22.71 -2.11 -42.06
N PRO A 856 22.68 -3.19 -42.86
CA PRO A 856 23.61 -4.32 -42.75
C PRO A 856 24.91 -4.12 -43.56
N VAL A 857 26.00 -4.76 -43.13
CA VAL A 857 27.27 -4.84 -43.87
C VAL A 857 27.62 -6.33 -44.13
N PRO A 858 28.16 -6.70 -45.31
CA PRO A 858 28.23 -8.07 -45.82
C PRO A 858 29.50 -8.83 -45.36
N PRO A 859 29.57 -10.16 -45.58
CA PRO A 859 30.62 -11.01 -45.02
C PRO A 859 31.91 -10.91 -45.83
N THR A 860 33.06 -10.99 -45.15
CA THR A 860 34.35 -11.26 -45.80
C THR A 860 34.98 -12.51 -45.17
N ALA A 861 35.35 -13.43 -46.05
CA ALA A 861 36.02 -14.69 -45.78
C ALA A 861 37.43 -14.52 -45.19
N ILE A 862 37.87 -15.44 -44.34
CA ILE A 862 38.77 -16.60 -44.63
C ILE A 862 38.71 -17.54 -43.43
#